data_AF-A0A5J9VBN2-F1
#
_entry.id   AF-A0A5J9VBN2-F1
#
_cell.length_a   1.000
_cell.length_b   1.000
_cell.length_c   1.000
_cell.angle_alpha   90.00
_cell.angle_beta   90.00
_cell.angle_gamma   90.00
#
_symmetry.space_group_name_H-M   'P 1'
#
loop_
_entity.id
_entity.type
_entity.pdbx_description
1 polymer ?
#
loop_
_entity_poly.entity_id
_entity_poly.type
_entity_poly.pdbx_seq_one_letter_code
_entity_poly.pdbx_strand_id
1 'polypeptide(L)'
;MGGSHSREDLEFSDSDDDAESRASDNSSDYGTPPPASASSRPGGAAAATPASVDAIDRHLRNLHLKYNEPISPNPSPGPTPSANPAALNAVKLYLHIGGSAPSAKWIVADRLAAASFVRTGDDEEEEQPASGPWYLVVGSKIRARVGPELQLKTFPAQRRVDFVADGVWALKFLHADGFGEFCSKYHSCLFENSYGVAATDEGRAKVFGKDFQAWARPEDGDESIWEDATDGFSPGPKGLKTPVPSRSPMLKPLMEDLREFEEPVEEGSGIQSLALGALDNSFLVGDSGIQVVRNFEHGIHGKGVSVKFSGGSTNFSTPKKALLMRAETNMLLMSPATDGKPHAKGVHQLDIETGKVVSEWKFEKDGADINMRDITNDSKGAQLDPSESTFLGLDDNRLCRWDMRDRRGIVQNLASATESPVLQWTQGHQFSRGTNFQCFASTGDGSIVVGSLDGKIRLYSTSSMRMAKTAFPGLGSPITHVDVTYDGKWILGTTDTYLILICTIFIDKDGKEKTGFTGRMGNRIAAPRLLKLNPLDSHLAGANNKFREGRFSWVTENGKQERHLVATVGKYSVVWNFLQVKNSHHECYQYQEGLKSCYCYKVIPKDESIVASRFMHDKYAVTDSPEAPLVVATPMKVTSFSISSRH
;
A
#
# COMPACT_ATOMS: atom_id res chain seq x y z
N MET A 1 -12.74 -12.46 -11.20
CA MET A 1 -12.12 -11.91 -9.96
C MET A 1 -12.92 -10.70 -9.52
N GLY A 2 -13.43 -10.73 -8.29
CA GLY A 2 -14.27 -9.66 -7.73
C GLY A 2 -13.44 -8.56 -7.09
N GLY A 3 -14.01 -7.36 -6.97
CA GLY A 3 -13.41 -6.26 -6.20
C GLY A 3 -13.27 -6.62 -4.72
N SER A 4 -12.33 -5.99 -4.01
CA SER A 4 -12.05 -6.26 -2.59
C SER A 4 -13.32 -6.30 -1.73
N HIS A 5 -14.24 -5.35 -1.94
CA HIS A 5 -15.51 -5.24 -1.24
C HIS A 5 -16.42 -6.48 -1.36
N SER A 6 -16.44 -7.15 -2.52
CA SER A 6 -17.30 -8.33 -2.74
C SER A 6 -16.94 -9.55 -1.89
N ARG A 7 -15.77 -9.52 -1.25
CA ARG A 7 -15.24 -10.63 -0.43
C ARG A 7 -15.36 -10.38 1.07
N GLU A 8 -15.76 -9.17 1.48
CA GLU A 8 -15.79 -8.75 2.89
C GLU A 8 -17.12 -9.09 3.60
N ASP A 9 -18.18 -9.31 2.82
CA ASP A 9 -19.56 -9.58 3.26
C ASP A 9 -19.91 -11.06 3.36
N LEU A 10 -18.93 -11.97 3.46
CA LEU A 10 -19.23 -13.36 3.79
C LEU A 10 -19.86 -13.43 5.19
N GLU A 11 -21.19 -13.56 5.21
CA GLU A 11 -21.99 -13.60 6.43
C GLU A 11 -21.49 -14.71 7.36
N PHE A 12 -21.33 -14.37 8.64
CA PHE A 12 -21.09 -15.36 9.68
C PHE A 12 -22.29 -16.31 9.72
N SER A 13 -22.12 -17.51 9.16
CA SER A 13 -23.12 -18.56 9.30
C SER A 13 -23.09 -19.06 10.75
N ASP A 14 -23.94 -18.46 11.59
CA ASP A 14 -24.26 -18.93 12.96
C ASP A 14 -25.39 -19.99 12.88
N SER A 15 -25.30 -21.00 12.00
CA SER A 15 -26.18 -22.18 12.11
C SER A 15 -25.59 -23.16 13.13
N ASP A 16 -26.17 -23.16 14.32
CA ASP A 16 -25.96 -24.20 15.32
C ASP A 16 -26.59 -25.51 14.80
N ASP A 17 -25.83 -26.27 14.03
CA ASP A 17 -26.14 -27.69 13.76
C ASP A 17 -25.27 -28.58 14.66
N ASP A 18 -25.76 -28.79 15.88
CA ASP A 18 -25.32 -29.88 16.74
C ASP A 18 -25.79 -31.21 16.16
N ALA A 19 -25.00 -31.77 15.25
CA ALA A 19 -25.11 -33.18 14.85
C ALA A 19 -23.90 -33.95 15.39
N GLU A 20 -24.06 -34.49 16.60
CA GLU A 20 -23.13 -35.45 17.19
C GLU A 20 -22.91 -36.64 16.23
N SER A 21 -21.64 -36.87 15.92
CA SER A 21 -21.16 -38.07 15.26
C SER A 21 -21.34 -39.29 16.19
N ARG A 22 -22.26 -40.19 15.84
CA ARG A 22 -22.24 -41.58 16.33
C ARG A 22 -21.92 -42.50 15.17
N ALA A 23 -20.70 -43.04 15.22
CA ALA A 23 -20.31 -44.20 14.43
C ALA A 23 -20.71 -45.48 15.17
N SER A 24 -21.45 -46.37 14.52
CA SER A 24 -21.23 -47.83 14.55
C SER A 24 -22.21 -48.57 13.61
N ASP A 25 -21.60 -49.26 12.65
CA ASP A 25 -21.90 -50.58 12.09
C ASP A 25 -23.35 -51.04 11.86
N ASN A 26 -23.67 -51.17 10.57
CA ASN A 26 -24.01 -52.41 9.87
C ASN A 26 -25.06 -53.36 10.48
N SER A 27 -26.28 -53.38 9.93
CA SER A 27 -26.85 -54.52 9.18
C SER A 27 -28.37 -54.42 8.99
N SER A 28 -28.79 -54.93 7.83
CA SER A 28 -30.13 -55.25 7.32
C SER A 28 -31.20 -55.66 8.36
N ASP A 29 -32.45 -55.23 8.22
CA ASP A 29 -33.49 -55.91 7.42
C ASP A 29 -34.93 -55.47 7.78
N TYR A 30 -35.79 -55.40 6.75
CA TYR A 30 -37.26 -55.36 6.65
C TYR A 30 -38.20 -54.96 7.82
N GLY A 31 -39.21 -54.14 7.48
CA GLY A 31 -40.62 -54.42 7.84
C GLY A 31 -41.47 -53.27 8.40
N THR A 32 -42.23 -52.59 7.52
CA THR A 32 -43.39 -51.74 7.87
C THR A 32 -44.65 -52.61 8.20
N PRO A 33 -45.74 -52.03 8.77
CA PRO A 33 -46.52 -52.54 9.92
C PRO A 33 -47.75 -53.36 9.46
N PRO A 34 -48.80 -53.69 10.29
CA PRO A 34 -49.88 -52.73 10.61
C PRO A 34 -50.69 -53.12 11.91
N PRO A 35 -51.97 -52.75 12.15
CA PRO A 35 -52.42 -52.18 13.44
C PRO A 35 -53.65 -52.89 14.08
N ALA A 36 -54.21 -52.27 15.13
CA ALA A 36 -55.52 -52.53 15.77
C ALA A 36 -55.57 -53.76 16.72
N SER A 37 -56.33 -53.81 17.82
CA SER A 37 -57.59 -53.13 18.18
C SER A 37 -57.86 -53.19 19.70
N ALA A 38 -58.68 -52.23 20.14
CA ALA A 38 -59.37 -52.00 21.41
C ALA A 38 -59.74 -53.18 22.34
N SER A 39 -59.71 -52.96 23.66
CA SER A 39 -60.94 -52.72 24.47
C SER A 39 -60.71 -52.62 25.99
N SER A 40 -61.57 -51.78 26.61
CA SER A 40 -62.07 -51.80 28.01
C SER A 40 -61.35 -51.06 29.16
N ARG A 41 -62.14 -50.19 29.81
CA ARG A 41 -61.95 -49.28 30.98
C ARG A 41 -62.20 -50.01 32.33
N PRO A 42 -62.19 -49.35 33.52
CA PRO A 42 -61.61 -48.08 33.99
C PRO A 42 -60.83 -48.20 35.34
N GLY A 43 -60.02 -47.19 35.70
CA GLY A 43 -59.49 -47.05 37.07
C GLY A 43 -58.62 -45.81 37.22
N GLY A 44 -59.03 -44.85 38.06
CA GLY A 44 -58.46 -43.51 38.11
C GLY A 44 -57.14 -43.36 38.88
N ALA A 45 -56.38 -42.34 38.53
CA ALA A 45 -55.62 -41.48 39.44
C ALA A 45 -55.06 -40.25 38.68
N ALA A 46 -55.35 -39.09 39.24
CA ALA A 46 -54.84 -37.72 39.00
C ALA A 46 -53.76 -37.49 37.92
N ALA A 47 -54.08 -36.56 37.00
CA ALA A 47 -53.11 -35.79 36.25
C ALA A 47 -52.30 -34.88 37.20
N ALA A 48 -50.98 -34.98 37.16
CA ALA A 48 -50.08 -34.07 37.86
C ALA A 48 -49.94 -32.76 37.07
N THR A 49 -50.26 -31.66 37.75
CA THR A 49 -50.06 -30.26 37.34
C THR A 49 -48.58 -29.96 37.08
N PRO A 50 -48.23 -29.07 36.14
CA PRO A 50 -46.85 -28.62 35.97
C PRO A 50 -46.36 -27.90 37.24
N ALA A 51 -45.11 -28.16 37.62
CA ALA A 51 -44.47 -27.53 38.77
C ALA A 51 -44.57 -26.00 38.65
N SER A 52 -44.99 -25.32 39.73
CA SER A 52 -45.10 -23.87 39.75
C SER A 52 -43.76 -23.21 39.51
N VAL A 53 -43.79 -22.00 38.94
CA VAL A 53 -42.60 -21.16 38.69
C VAL A 53 -41.71 -21.03 39.94
N ASP A 54 -42.31 -21.04 41.14
CA ASP A 54 -41.60 -21.03 42.42
C ASP A 54 -40.70 -22.26 42.68
N ALA A 55 -41.02 -23.43 42.11
CA ALA A 55 -40.21 -24.64 42.25
C ALA A 55 -38.94 -24.55 41.39
N ILE A 56 -39.03 -23.92 40.21
CA ILE A 56 -37.90 -23.64 39.32
C ILE A 56 -37.01 -22.57 39.96
N ASP A 57 -37.62 -21.55 40.56
CA ASP A 57 -36.92 -20.43 41.20
C ASP A 57 -36.14 -20.87 42.46
N ARG A 58 -36.68 -21.82 43.23
CA ARG A 58 -35.93 -22.47 44.34
C ARG A 58 -34.77 -23.35 43.84
N HIS A 59 -34.90 -23.97 42.68
CA HIS A 59 -33.83 -24.80 42.11
C HIS A 59 -32.69 -23.93 41.56
N LEU A 60 -33.00 -22.79 40.95
CA LEU A 60 -32.04 -21.79 40.48
C LEU A 60 -31.28 -21.12 41.63
N ARG A 61 -31.91 -20.86 42.78
CA ARG A 61 -31.23 -20.30 43.97
C ARG A 61 -30.27 -21.27 44.66
N ASN A 62 -30.50 -22.58 44.55
CA ASN A 62 -29.60 -23.60 45.11
C ASN A 62 -28.37 -23.87 44.24
N LEU A 63 -28.38 -23.42 42.98
CA LEU A 63 -27.19 -23.36 42.14
C LEU A 63 -26.51 -22.03 42.44
N HIS A 64 -25.38 -22.04 43.16
CA HIS A 64 -24.57 -20.84 43.46
C HIS A 64 -23.93 -20.24 42.18
N LEU A 65 -24.74 -19.82 41.22
CA LEU A 65 -24.33 -19.05 40.05
C LEU A 65 -24.30 -17.58 40.46
N LYS A 66 -23.11 -16.97 40.43
CA LYS A 66 -22.94 -15.52 40.62
C LYS A 66 -23.54 -14.79 39.42
N TYR A 67 -24.84 -14.50 39.47
CA TYR A 67 -25.47 -13.51 38.60
C TYR A 67 -26.02 -12.37 39.45
N ASN A 68 -25.69 -11.14 39.02
CA ASN A 68 -26.19 -9.89 39.57
C ASN A 68 -27.74 -9.82 39.53
N GLU A 69 -28.31 -9.14 40.52
CA GLU A 69 -29.75 -9.04 40.78
C GLU A 69 -30.59 -8.51 39.59
N PRO A 70 -31.88 -8.89 39.50
CA PRO A 70 -32.78 -8.41 38.46
C PRO A 70 -33.23 -6.95 38.68
N ILE A 71 -33.28 -6.25 37.55
CA ILE A 71 -33.65 -4.85 37.36
C ILE A 71 -35.08 -4.54 37.85
N SER A 72 -35.21 -3.53 38.72
CA SER A 72 -36.51 -2.90 39.04
C SER A 72 -36.93 -1.87 37.97
N PRO A 73 -38.23 -1.72 37.65
CA PRO A 73 -38.70 -0.81 36.63
C PRO A 73 -38.95 0.61 37.21
N ASN A 74 -37.93 1.48 37.15
CA ASN A 74 -38.10 2.94 37.01
C ASN A 74 -36.72 3.63 36.87
N PRO A 75 -36.46 4.41 35.81
CA PRO A 75 -35.18 5.08 35.63
C PRO A 75 -35.18 6.44 36.35
N SER A 76 -34.20 6.65 37.22
CA SER A 76 -33.71 7.99 37.57
C SER A 76 -32.31 8.16 36.95
N PRO A 77 -31.94 9.34 36.44
CA PRO A 77 -30.68 9.52 35.73
C PRO A 77 -29.52 9.61 36.73
N GLY A 78 -28.89 8.48 37.02
CA GLY A 78 -27.60 8.38 37.69
C GLY A 78 -26.57 7.69 36.78
N PRO A 79 -25.26 7.89 37.02
CA PRO A 79 -24.21 7.37 36.15
C PRO A 79 -24.27 5.84 36.10
N THR A 80 -24.24 5.29 34.89
CA THR A 80 -24.27 3.85 34.61
C THR A 80 -23.14 3.12 35.35
N PRO A 81 -23.40 1.93 35.93
CA PRO A 81 -22.35 1.14 36.55
C PRO A 81 -21.38 0.64 35.46
N SER A 82 -20.09 0.96 35.61
CA SER A 82 -19.02 0.48 34.74
C SER A 82 -19.02 -1.05 34.69
N ALA A 83 -19.23 -1.62 33.51
CA ALA A 83 -19.10 -3.06 33.32
C ALA A 83 -17.69 -3.54 33.71
N ASN A 84 -17.58 -4.79 34.19
CA ASN A 84 -16.30 -5.41 34.55
C ASN A 84 -15.34 -5.37 33.33
N PRO A 85 -14.08 -4.90 33.46
CA PRO A 85 -13.10 -4.83 32.36
C PRO A 85 -12.91 -6.16 31.60
N ALA A 86 -13.02 -7.29 32.30
CA ALA A 86 -12.94 -8.62 31.68
C ALA A 86 -14.13 -8.92 30.74
N ALA A 87 -15.31 -8.36 31.03
CA ALA A 87 -16.50 -8.51 30.19
C ALA A 87 -16.48 -7.55 28.99
N LEU A 88 -15.86 -6.37 29.12
CA LEU A 88 -15.71 -5.42 28.01
C LEU A 88 -14.76 -5.93 26.92
N ASN A 89 -13.74 -6.69 27.31
CA ASN A 89 -12.75 -7.28 26.39
C ASN A 89 -13.16 -8.64 25.81
N ALA A 90 -14.39 -9.10 26.10
CA ALA A 90 -14.90 -10.36 25.62
C ALA A 90 -15.22 -10.30 24.10
N VAL A 91 -14.62 -11.22 23.35
CA VAL A 91 -14.73 -11.31 21.88
C VAL A 91 -15.03 -12.74 21.43
N LYS A 92 -15.73 -12.86 20.30
CA LYS A 92 -15.70 -14.08 19.48
C LYS A 92 -14.51 -13.99 18.53
N LEU A 93 -13.69 -15.04 18.47
CA LEU A 93 -12.53 -15.13 17.59
C LEU A 93 -12.82 -16.03 16.40
N TYR A 94 -12.55 -15.53 15.20
CA TYR A 94 -12.74 -16.27 13.95
C TYR A 94 -11.42 -16.40 13.18
N LEU A 95 -11.22 -17.53 12.52
CA LEU A 95 -10.14 -17.78 11.58
C LEU A 95 -10.72 -17.87 10.16
N HIS A 96 -10.09 -17.16 9.22
CA HIS A 96 -10.44 -17.27 7.81
C HIS A 96 -9.75 -18.49 7.20
N ILE A 97 -10.52 -19.35 6.52
CA ILE A 97 -10.01 -20.52 5.80
C ILE A 97 -10.44 -20.50 4.33
N GLY A 98 -9.75 -21.24 3.47
CA GLY A 98 -10.07 -21.35 2.03
C GLY A 98 -9.56 -20.21 1.15
N GLY A 99 -8.89 -19.20 1.72
CA GLY A 99 -8.22 -18.13 0.97
C GLY A 99 -9.20 -17.38 0.04
N SER A 100 -8.92 -17.36 -1.26
CA SER A 100 -9.80 -16.74 -2.27
C SER A 100 -10.74 -17.73 -2.97
N ALA A 101 -10.80 -18.99 -2.53
CA ALA A 101 -11.61 -20.03 -3.14
C ALA A 101 -13.12 -19.82 -2.87
N PRO A 102 -14.03 -20.40 -3.69
CA PRO A 102 -15.47 -20.36 -3.42
C PRO A 102 -15.88 -20.98 -2.09
N SER A 103 -15.04 -21.85 -1.52
CA SER A 103 -15.22 -22.47 -0.20
C SER A 103 -14.68 -21.62 0.95
N ALA A 104 -14.20 -20.40 0.67
CA ALA A 104 -13.69 -19.49 1.69
C ALA A 104 -14.76 -19.13 2.71
N LYS A 105 -14.40 -19.19 3.99
CA LYS A 105 -15.32 -18.89 5.09
C LYS A 105 -14.58 -18.53 6.37
N TRP A 106 -15.29 -17.84 7.25
CA TRP A 106 -14.89 -17.65 8.64
C TRP A 106 -15.33 -18.86 9.47
N ILE A 107 -14.41 -19.46 10.21
CA ILE A 107 -14.73 -20.50 11.21
C ILE A 107 -14.53 -19.94 12.62
N VAL A 108 -15.42 -20.31 13.54
CA VAL A 108 -15.28 -19.95 14.96
C VAL A 108 -14.08 -20.69 15.52
N ALA A 109 -13.05 -19.94 15.91
CA ALA A 109 -11.88 -20.48 16.58
C ALA A 109 -12.04 -20.45 18.10
N ASP A 110 -12.73 -19.44 18.64
CA ASP A 110 -13.11 -19.35 20.05
C ASP A 110 -14.45 -18.62 20.19
N ARG A 111 -15.37 -19.18 20.98
CA ARG A 111 -16.69 -18.58 21.25
C ARG A 111 -16.60 -17.46 22.29
N LEU A 112 -15.58 -17.47 23.15
CA LEU A 112 -15.39 -16.47 24.17
C LEU A 112 -13.91 -16.36 24.53
N ALA A 113 -13.23 -15.40 23.93
CA ALA A 113 -11.85 -15.04 24.24
C ALA A 113 -11.78 -13.62 24.83
N ALA A 114 -10.65 -13.28 25.44
CA ALA A 114 -10.32 -11.92 25.84
C ALA A 114 -9.21 -11.37 24.94
N ALA A 115 -9.40 -10.17 24.40
CA ALA A 115 -8.36 -9.43 23.69
C ALA A 115 -7.68 -8.43 24.63
N SER A 116 -6.35 -8.38 24.61
CA SER A 116 -5.57 -7.47 25.45
C SER A 116 -4.27 -7.05 24.77
N PHE A 117 -3.67 -5.98 25.29
CA PHE A 117 -2.35 -5.51 24.86
C PHE A 117 -1.40 -5.57 26.04
N VAL A 118 -0.26 -6.23 25.85
CA VAL A 118 0.76 -6.48 26.89
C VAL A 118 2.15 -6.09 26.39
N ARG A 119 3.05 -5.68 27.28
CA ARG A 119 4.47 -5.47 26.96
C ARG A 119 5.29 -6.72 27.32
N THR A 120 6.49 -6.80 26.75
CA THR A 120 7.48 -7.80 27.18
C THR A 120 8.07 -7.33 28.51
N GLY A 121 8.02 -8.18 29.54
CA GLY A 121 8.46 -7.84 30.90
C GLY A 121 7.32 -7.43 31.86
N ASP A 122 6.05 -7.54 31.45
CA ASP A 122 4.90 -7.40 32.36
C ASP A 122 4.65 -8.68 33.21
N ASP A 123 5.57 -9.66 33.18
CA ASP A 123 5.51 -10.82 34.08
C ASP A 123 5.81 -10.35 35.51
N GLU A 124 4.95 -10.70 36.46
CA GLU A 124 4.83 -10.12 37.82
C GLU A 124 6.08 -10.25 38.73
N GLU A 125 7.21 -10.76 38.23
CA GLU A 125 8.40 -11.11 39.02
C GLU A 125 9.66 -10.24 38.76
N GLU A 126 9.68 -9.32 37.79
CA GLU A 126 10.85 -8.46 37.55
C GLU A 126 10.57 -6.96 37.79
N GLU A 127 11.26 -6.36 38.78
CA GLU A 127 11.19 -4.92 39.15
C GLU A 127 11.77 -3.96 38.09
N GLN A 128 11.96 -4.39 36.84
CA GLN A 128 12.45 -3.52 35.76
C GLN A 128 11.27 -2.87 35.03
N PRO A 129 11.35 -1.56 34.70
CA PRO A 129 10.28 -0.91 33.95
C PRO A 129 10.09 -1.60 32.60
N ALA A 130 8.85 -2.02 32.31
CA ALA A 130 8.47 -2.69 31.07
C ALA A 130 8.89 -1.88 29.84
N SER A 131 10.04 -2.22 29.27
CA SER A 131 10.68 -1.51 28.16
C SER A 131 10.49 -2.24 26.81
N GLY A 132 9.78 -3.36 26.81
CA GLY A 132 9.53 -4.15 25.60
C GLY A 132 8.43 -3.61 24.69
N PRO A 133 8.37 -4.07 23.42
CA PRO A 133 7.31 -3.67 22.51
C PRO A 133 5.96 -4.23 22.95
N TRP A 134 4.88 -3.55 22.54
CA TRP A 134 3.51 -4.00 22.73
C TRP A 134 3.15 -5.18 21.81
N TYR A 135 2.41 -6.13 22.36
CA TYR A 135 1.82 -7.27 21.66
C TYR A 135 0.30 -7.29 21.85
N LEU A 136 -0.42 -7.60 20.78
CA LEU A 136 -1.82 -8.03 20.84
C LEU A 136 -1.85 -9.50 21.28
N VAL A 137 -2.57 -9.78 22.36
CA VAL A 137 -2.83 -11.13 22.85
C VAL A 137 -4.32 -11.41 22.83
N VAL A 138 -4.71 -12.55 22.23
CA VAL A 138 -6.11 -13.00 22.19
C VAL A 138 -6.19 -14.44 22.67
N GLY A 139 -6.72 -14.60 23.89
CA GLY A 139 -6.73 -15.89 24.59
C GLY A 139 -5.33 -16.53 24.61
N SER A 140 -5.26 -17.83 24.34
CA SER A 140 -4.01 -18.58 24.20
C SER A 140 -3.55 -18.75 22.74
N LYS A 141 -4.33 -18.26 21.77
CA LYS A 141 -4.13 -18.58 20.34
C LYS A 141 -3.27 -17.58 19.60
N ILE A 142 -3.31 -16.31 20.01
CA ILE A 142 -2.67 -15.21 19.27
C ILE A 142 -1.79 -14.43 20.24
N ARG A 143 -0.53 -14.26 19.84
CA ARG A 143 0.40 -13.28 20.39
C ARG A 143 1.16 -12.65 19.24
N ALA A 144 0.81 -11.44 18.86
CA ALA A 144 1.36 -10.77 17.69
C ALA A 144 1.86 -9.36 18.03
N ARG A 145 3.05 -8.99 17.56
CA ARG A 145 3.61 -7.65 17.82
C ARG A 145 2.69 -6.59 17.22
N VAL A 146 2.34 -5.56 17.98
CA VAL A 146 1.58 -4.44 17.45
C VAL A 146 2.46 -3.66 16.48
N GLY A 147 2.06 -3.63 15.21
CA GLY A 147 2.79 -2.96 14.15
C GLY A 147 1.99 -2.95 12.85
N PRO A 148 2.48 -2.21 11.82
CA PRO A 148 1.81 -2.14 10.52
C PRO A 148 1.60 -3.51 9.85
N GLU A 149 2.45 -4.48 10.15
CA GLU A 149 2.37 -5.87 9.65
C GLU A 149 1.10 -6.62 10.08
N LEU A 150 0.43 -6.20 11.16
CA LEU A 150 -0.88 -6.75 11.54
C LEU A 150 -1.96 -6.43 10.51
N GLN A 151 -1.76 -5.39 9.67
CA GLN A 151 -2.71 -4.95 8.65
C GLN A 151 -4.13 -4.75 9.19
N LEU A 152 -4.26 -4.36 10.46
CA LEU A 152 -5.54 -4.32 11.16
C LEU A 152 -6.52 -3.37 10.46
N LYS A 153 -7.69 -3.90 10.10
CA LYS A 153 -8.81 -3.18 9.50
C LYS A 153 -10.02 -3.26 10.41
N THR A 154 -10.65 -2.12 10.65
CA THR A 154 -11.83 -2.02 11.52
C THR A 154 -13.12 -1.99 10.70
N PHE A 155 -14.18 -2.59 11.27
CA PHE A 155 -15.54 -2.59 10.74
C PHE A 155 -16.51 -2.17 11.87
N PRO A 156 -16.65 -0.85 12.14
CA PRO A 156 -17.39 -0.37 13.29
C PRO A 156 -18.87 -0.81 13.32
N ALA A 157 -19.54 -0.81 12.17
CA ALA A 157 -20.93 -1.28 12.07
C ALA A 157 -21.12 -2.74 12.50
N GLN A 158 -20.09 -3.57 12.35
CA GLN A 158 -20.10 -4.97 12.76
C GLN A 158 -19.47 -5.21 14.13
N ARG A 159 -18.90 -4.16 14.77
CA ARG A 159 -18.02 -4.26 15.94
C ARG A 159 -16.94 -5.32 15.72
N ARG A 160 -16.33 -5.29 14.53
CA ARG A 160 -15.36 -6.29 14.07
C ARG A 160 -14.03 -5.65 13.74
N VAL A 161 -12.93 -6.34 14.02
CA VAL A 161 -11.61 -6.03 13.47
C VAL A 161 -11.04 -7.26 12.80
N ASP A 162 -10.46 -7.09 11.61
CA ASP A 162 -9.78 -8.14 10.87
C ASP A 162 -8.27 -7.83 10.85
N PHE A 163 -7.42 -8.84 10.97
CA PHE A 163 -5.96 -8.65 11.06
C PHE A 163 -5.19 -9.92 10.65
N VAL A 164 -3.88 -9.77 10.42
CA VAL A 164 -2.96 -10.84 10.05
C VAL A 164 -2.08 -11.23 11.24
N ALA A 165 -2.05 -12.51 11.59
CA ALA A 165 -1.15 -13.11 12.58
C ALA A 165 -1.01 -14.62 12.27
N ASP A 166 0.01 -15.00 11.48
CA ASP A 166 0.20 -16.39 10.98
C ASP A 166 -1.09 -17.00 10.38
N GLY A 167 -1.87 -16.15 9.72
CA GLY A 167 -3.24 -16.41 9.30
C GLY A 167 -4.05 -15.12 9.31
N VAL A 168 -5.28 -15.18 8.82
CA VAL A 168 -6.19 -14.02 8.79
C VAL A 168 -7.30 -14.25 9.81
N TRP A 169 -7.42 -13.34 10.76
CA TRP A 169 -8.28 -13.46 11.92
C TRP A 169 -9.28 -12.32 11.99
N ALA A 170 -10.41 -12.56 12.65
CA ALA A 170 -11.37 -11.53 12.99
C ALA A 170 -11.77 -11.60 14.46
N LEU A 171 -11.79 -10.46 15.16
CA LEU A 171 -12.42 -10.32 16.48
C LEU A 171 -13.77 -9.65 16.31
N LYS A 172 -14.83 -10.27 16.84
CA LYS A 172 -16.15 -9.65 16.95
C LYS A 172 -16.45 -9.36 18.41
N PHE A 173 -16.61 -8.08 18.74
CA PHE A 173 -16.85 -7.63 20.11
C PHE A 173 -18.31 -7.79 20.50
N LEU A 174 -18.54 -8.26 21.72
CA LEU A 174 -19.89 -8.43 22.28
C LEU A 174 -20.51 -7.07 22.65
N HIS A 175 -19.68 -6.11 23.06
CA HIS A 175 -20.07 -4.76 23.49
C HIS A 175 -19.43 -3.68 22.60
N ALA A 176 -20.16 -2.59 22.36
CA ALA A 176 -19.66 -1.47 21.55
C ALA A 176 -18.49 -0.73 22.24
N ASP A 177 -18.58 -0.54 23.56
CA ASP A 177 -17.55 0.13 24.35
C ASP A 177 -16.20 -0.61 24.27
N GLY A 178 -16.24 -1.95 24.32
CA GLY A 178 -15.04 -2.79 24.17
C GLY A 178 -14.36 -2.64 22.81
N PHE A 179 -15.13 -2.47 21.73
CA PHE A 179 -14.58 -2.20 20.39
C PHE A 179 -13.86 -0.85 20.33
N GLY A 180 -14.48 0.21 20.89
CA GLY A 180 -13.88 1.55 20.93
C GLY A 180 -12.59 1.58 21.77
N GLU A 181 -12.62 0.99 22.96
CA GLU A 181 -11.45 0.89 23.85
C GLU A 181 -10.31 0.12 23.17
N PHE A 182 -10.62 -1.00 22.52
CA PHE A 182 -9.64 -1.78 21.76
C PHE A 182 -8.98 -0.95 20.66
N CYS A 183 -9.77 -0.24 19.84
CA CYS A 183 -9.24 0.58 18.74
C CYS A 183 -8.33 1.70 19.26
N SER A 184 -8.74 2.40 20.32
CA SER A 184 -7.93 3.46 20.95
C SER A 184 -6.62 2.92 21.53
N LYS A 185 -6.68 1.78 22.23
CA LYS A 185 -5.50 1.14 22.80
C LYS A 185 -4.56 0.61 21.73
N TYR A 186 -5.10 0.01 20.66
CA TYR A 186 -4.32 -0.43 19.49
C TYR A 186 -3.53 0.73 18.87
N HIS A 187 -4.19 1.87 18.59
CA HIS A 187 -3.53 3.03 18.01
C HIS A 187 -2.44 3.61 18.92
N SER A 188 -2.66 3.60 20.24
CA SER A 188 -1.66 4.03 21.23
C SER A 188 -0.45 3.10 21.23
N CYS A 189 -0.68 1.79 21.33
CA CYS A 189 0.39 0.78 21.28
C CYS A 189 1.16 0.82 19.96
N LEU A 190 0.46 1.02 18.82
CA LEU A 190 1.07 1.16 17.50
C LEU A 190 1.97 2.39 17.43
N PHE A 191 1.53 3.52 17.96
CA PHE A 191 2.33 4.75 18.02
C PHE A 191 3.59 4.52 18.84
N GLU A 192 3.48 3.98 20.05
CA GLU A 192 4.63 3.74 20.92
C GLU A 192 5.64 2.76 20.30
N ASN A 193 5.16 1.66 19.71
CA ASN A 193 6.01 0.70 19.01
C ASN A 193 6.68 1.27 17.75
N SER A 194 6.12 2.31 17.14
CA SER A 194 6.63 2.93 15.92
C SER A 194 7.65 4.04 16.20
N TYR A 195 7.47 4.81 17.28
CA TYR A 195 8.28 5.99 17.55
C TYR A 195 9.11 5.91 18.84
N GLY A 196 8.88 4.91 19.69
CA GLY A 196 9.61 4.75 20.96
C GLY A 196 9.32 5.87 21.97
N VAL A 197 8.19 6.56 21.84
CA VAL A 197 7.72 7.60 22.76
C VAL A 197 6.27 7.35 23.14
N ALA A 198 5.88 7.73 24.35
CA ALA A 198 4.51 7.53 24.86
C ALA A 198 3.48 8.20 23.94
N ALA A 199 2.31 7.58 23.78
CA ALA A 199 1.23 8.08 22.92
C ALA A 199 0.44 9.29 23.48
N THR A 200 1.11 10.15 24.25
CA THR A 200 0.54 11.40 24.79
C THR A 200 0.64 12.55 23.78
N ASP A 201 -0.01 13.67 24.09
CA ASP A 201 0.09 14.89 23.28
C ASP A 201 1.52 15.41 23.19
N GLU A 202 2.30 15.36 24.28
CA GLU A 202 3.71 15.74 24.23
C GLU A 202 4.54 14.78 23.38
N GLY A 203 4.25 13.47 23.48
CA GLY A 203 4.91 12.45 22.66
C GLY A 203 4.63 12.63 21.17
N ARG A 204 3.36 12.86 20.81
CA ARG A 204 2.94 13.17 19.44
C ARG A 204 3.56 14.47 18.93
N ALA A 205 3.59 15.52 19.74
CA ALA A 205 4.22 16.79 19.39
C ALA A 205 5.74 16.65 19.20
N LYS A 206 6.41 15.76 19.96
CA LYS A 206 7.84 15.47 19.79
C LYS A 206 8.15 14.77 18.46
N VAL A 207 7.24 13.92 17.96
CA VAL A 207 7.39 13.21 16.69
C VAL A 207 7.10 14.11 15.49
N PHE A 208 5.93 14.74 15.49
CA PHE A 208 5.42 15.47 14.33
C PHE A 208 5.81 16.95 14.31
N GLY A 209 6.12 17.54 15.47
CA GLY A 209 6.39 18.96 15.59
C GLY A 209 5.13 19.82 15.39
N LYS A 210 5.29 21.14 15.50
CA LYS A 210 4.17 22.10 15.44
C LYS A 210 3.57 22.27 14.04
N ASP A 211 4.37 22.05 13.00
CA ASP A 211 3.95 22.24 11.61
C ASP A 211 3.08 21.09 11.08
N PHE A 212 3.10 19.91 11.73
CA PHE A 212 2.39 18.71 11.25
C PHE A 212 1.42 18.16 12.29
N GLN A 213 0.79 19.04 13.08
CA GLN A 213 -0.22 18.62 14.08
C GLN A 213 -1.40 17.90 13.44
N ALA A 214 -1.81 18.28 12.24
CA ALA A 214 -2.83 17.57 11.45
C ALA A 214 -2.45 16.10 11.12
N TRP A 215 -1.18 15.70 11.27
CA TRP A 215 -0.79 14.29 11.10
C TRP A 215 -0.85 13.53 12.43
N ALA A 216 -0.66 14.24 13.55
CA ALA A 216 -0.79 13.72 14.90
C ALA A 216 -2.26 13.51 15.31
N ARG A 217 -3.12 14.43 14.83
CA ARG A 217 -4.56 14.53 15.04
C ARG A 217 -5.24 14.86 13.70
N PRO A 218 -5.50 13.85 12.87
CA PRO A 218 -6.10 14.04 11.54
C PRO A 218 -7.44 14.76 11.55
N GLU A 219 -8.20 14.66 12.64
CA GLU A 219 -9.43 15.42 12.89
C GLU A 219 -9.25 16.95 12.90
N ASP A 220 -8.04 17.44 13.19
CA ASP A 220 -7.70 18.87 13.17
C ASP A 220 -7.22 19.34 11.77
N GLY A 221 -7.11 18.42 10.80
CA GLY A 221 -6.61 18.69 9.46
C GLY A 221 -7.60 19.45 8.56
N ASP A 222 -7.06 20.17 7.59
CA ASP A 222 -7.87 20.87 6.59
C ASP A 222 -8.36 19.90 5.50
N GLU A 223 -9.56 19.35 5.68
CA GLU A 223 -10.19 18.43 4.72
C GLU A 223 -10.68 19.11 3.44
N SER A 224 -10.84 20.43 3.42
CA SER A 224 -11.29 21.17 2.22
C SER A 224 -10.30 21.03 1.05
N ILE A 225 -9.02 20.86 1.36
CA ILE A 225 -7.95 20.60 0.39
C ILE A 225 -8.22 19.33 -0.43
N TRP A 226 -8.86 18.32 0.17
CA TRP A 226 -9.25 17.09 -0.53
C TRP A 226 -10.53 17.25 -1.34
N GLU A 227 -11.42 18.16 -0.95
CA GLU A 227 -12.67 18.46 -1.65
C GLU A 227 -12.39 19.27 -2.93
N ASP A 228 -11.61 20.35 -2.83
CA ASP A 228 -11.22 21.20 -3.98
C ASP A 228 -10.40 20.43 -5.03
N ALA A 229 -9.69 19.38 -4.61
CA ALA A 229 -8.95 18.49 -5.49
C ALA A 229 -9.82 17.62 -6.42
N THR A 230 -11.13 17.59 -6.20
CA THR A 230 -12.10 16.87 -7.04
C THR A 230 -12.70 17.75 -8.14
N ASP A 231 -12.75 19.07 -7.94
CA ASP A 231 -13.39 20.02 -8.87
C ASP A 231 -12.57 20.29 -10.16
N GLY A 232 -11.27 20.00 -10.15
CA GLY A 232 -10.39 20.12 -11.32
C GLY A 232 -10.65 19.11 -12.46
N PHE A 233 -11.54 18.13 -12.27
CA PHE A 233 -11.82 17.04 -13.22
C PHE A 233 -12.97 17.31 -14.20
N SER A 234 -13.56 18.50 -14.18
CA SER A 234 -14.70 18.85 -15.05
C SER A 234 -14.23 19.40 -16.40
N PRO A 235 -14.52 18.77 -17.56
CA PRO A 235 -14.23 19.34 -18.86
C PRO A 235 -15.31 20.37 -19.28
N GLY A 236 -15.21 21.61 -18.78
CA GLY A 236 -15.84 22.87 -19.28
C GLY A 236 -17.37 22.93 -19.51
N PRO A 237 -17.92 24.06 -20.05
CA PRO A 237 -17.73 25.45 -19.66
C PRO A 237 -18.67 25.87 -18.52
N LYS A 238 -18.31 26.95 -17.82
CA LYS A 238 -19.12 27.57 -16.75
C LYS A 238 -20.50 27.96 -17.26
N GLY A 239 -21.55 27.25 -16.83
CA GLY A 239 -22.92 27.75 -16.93
C GLY A 239 -23.98 26.69 -17.13
N LEU A 240 -24.28 25.89 -16.10
CA LEU A 240 -25.66 25.58 -15.70
C LEU A 240 -25.65 24.86 -14.35
N LYS A 241 -26.21 25.51 -13.32
CA LYS A 241 -26.47 24.89 -12.03
C LYS A 241 -27.75 24.06 -12.15
N THR A 242 -27.63 22.75 -12.30
CA THR A 242 -28.71 21.81 -11.98
C THR A 242 -28.15 20.70 -11.09
N PRO A 243 -28.80 20.39 -9.95
CA PRO A 243 -28.35 19.32 -9.07
C PRO A 243 -28.73 17.96 -9.70
N VAL A 244 -27.73 17.18 -10.08
CA VAL A 244 -27.93 15.78 -10.50
C VAL A 244 -27.97 14.92 -9.23
N PRO A 245 -28.98 14.06 -9.03
CA PRO A 245 -29.07 13.25 -7.83
C PRO A 245 -27.93 12.22 -7.75
N SER A 246 -27.34 12.11 -6.56
CA SER A 246 -26.38 11.08 -6.17
C SER A 246 -27.00 9.69 -6.40
N ARG A 247 -26.64 9.06 -7.52
CA ARG A 247 -26.80 7.64 -7.75
C ARG A 247 -25.40 7.05 -7.79
N SER A 248 -25.03 6.34 -6.73
CA SER A 248 -23.88 5.44 -6.71
C SER A 248 -24.03 4.47 -7.89
N PRO A 249 -23.12 4.47 -8.89
CA PRO A 249 -23.13 3.42 -9.89
C PRO A 249 -22.65 2.15 -9.19
N MET A 250 -23.52 1.14 -9.08
CA MET A 250 -23.06 -0.22 -8.78
C MET A 250 -22.09 -0.63 -9.89
N LEU A 251 -20.80 -0.73 -9.55
CA LEU A 251 -19.76 -1.27 -10.42
C LEU A 251 -20.11 -2.73 -10.78
N LYS A 252 -20.39 -2.99 -12.05
CA LYS A 252 -20.22 -4.33 -12.63
C LYS A 252 -18.71 -4.65 -12.69
N PRO A 253 -18.31 -5.94 -12.78
CA PRO A 253 -16.91 -6.31 -12.73
C PRO A 253 -16.16 -5.71 -13.93
N LEU A 254 -15.13 -4.90 -13.68
CA LEU A 254 -14.16 -4.38 -14.68
C LEU A 254 -13.49 -5.49 -15.53
N MET A 255 -13.76 -6.76 -15.24
CA MET A 255 -13.10 -7.90 -15.83
C MET A 255 -13.66 -8.31 -17.20
N GLU A 256 -14.83 -7.80 -17.61
CA GLU A 256 -15.35 -8.07 -18.97
C GLU A 256 -14.59 -7.29 -20.07
N ASP A 257 -13.79 -6.28 -19.70
CA ASP A 257 -13.13 -5.37 -20.67
C ASP A 257 -11.59 -5.35 -20.61
N LEU A 258 -10.95 -6.25 -19.84
CA LEU A 258 -9.48 -6.38 -19.87
C LEU A 258 -9.05 -7.26 -21.04
N ARG A 259 -8.60 -6.64 -22.14
CA ARG A 259 -7.85 -7.39 -23.17
C ARG A 259 -6.45 -7.66 -22.65
N GLU A 260 -6.21 -8.91 -22.26
CA GLU A 260 -4.90 -9.39 -21.83
C GLU A 260 -4.08 -9.80 -23.05
N PHE A 261 -2.87 -9.26 -23.15
CA PHE A 261 -1.89 -9.65 -24.16
C PHE A 261 -0.60 -10.03 -23.46
N GLU A 262 -0.15 -11.27 -23.70
CA GLU A 262 1.03 -11.85 -23.08
C GLU A 262 2.16 -12.00 -24.12
N GLU A 263 3.34 -11.53 -23.76
CA GLU A 263 4.57 -11.71 -24.53
C GLU A 263 5.54 -12.57 -23.71
N PRO A 264 5.91 -13.78 -24.20
CA PRO A 264 6.90 -14.62 -23.55
C PRO A 264 8.32 -14.07 -23.77
N VAL A 265 9.16 -14.22 -22.76
CA VAL A 265 10.57 -13.85 -22.82
C VAL A 265 11.40 -14.99 -23.40
N GLU A 266 12.52 -14.70 -24.07
CA GLU A 266 13.44 -15.74 -24.54
C GLU A 266 13.94 -16.63 -23.37
N GLU A 267 14.05 -17.93 -23.61
CA GLU A 267 14.50 -18.90 -22.60
C GLU A 267 15.88 -18.52 -22.04
N GLY A 268 15.96 -18.31 -20.72
CA GLY A 268 17.20 -18.02 -20.00
C GLY A 268 17.49 -16.54 -19.71
N SER A 269 16.61 -15.59 -20.05
CA SER A 269 16.82 -14.14 -19.84
C SER A 269 15.81 -13.49 -18.90
N GLY A 270 15.56 -14.08 -17.72
CA GLY A 270 14.53 -13.60 -16.79
C GLY A 270 14.54 -12.07 -16.61
N ILE A 271 13.37 -11.43 -16.70
CA ILE A 271 13.25 -9.98 -16.58
C ILE A 271 13.62 -9.56 -15.16
N GLN A 272 14.53 -8.59 -15.04
CA GLN A 272 14.95 -8.00 -13.77
C GLN A 272 14.46 -6.56 -13.60
N SER A 273 14.23 -5.83 -14.70
CA SER A 273 13.71 -4.47 -14.68
C SER A 273 12.97 -4.12 -15.96
N LEU A 274 12.07 -3.14 -15.86
CA LEU A 274 11.26 -2.59 -16.94
C LEU A 274 11.56 -1.10 -17.11
N ALA A 275 11.94 -0.69 -18.32
CA ALA A 275 12.04 0.71 -18.72
C ALA A 275 11.01 1.00 -19.82
N LEU A 276 9.93 1.70 -19.46
CA LEU A 276 8.91 2.09 -20.42
C LEU A 276 9.34 3.36 -21.16
N GLY A 277 9.28 3.31 -22.48
CA GLY A 277 9.41 4.51 -23.31
C GLY A 277 8.07 5.21 -23.48
N ALA A 278 8.12 6.53 -23.56
CA ALA A 278 7.05 7.39 -24.01
C ALA A 278 7.07 7.54 -25.54
N LEU A 279 8.13 7.16 -26.26
CA LEU A 279 8.15 7.04 -27.72
C LEU A 279 7.75 5.62 -28.15
N ASP A 280 8.30 5.10 -29.24
CA ASP A 280 7.78 3.92 -29.93
C ASP A 280 8.13 2.60 -29.26
N ASN A 281 9.10 2.56 -28.34
CA ASN A 281 9.63 1.32 -27.79
C ASN A 281 9.71 1.36 -26.27
N SER A 282 9.61 0.19 -25.65
CA SER A 282 9.94 -0.07 -24.26
C SER A 282 10.98 -1.19 -24.17
N PHE A 283 11.58 -1.35 -23.00
CA PHE A 283 12.76 -2.18 -22.83
C PHE A 283 12.64 -3.09 -21.61
N LEU A 284 12.85 -4.39 -21.84
CA LEU A 284 12.91 -5.41 -20.80
C LEU A 284 14.38 -5.69 -20.52
N VAL A 285 14.82 -5.38 -19.31
CA VAL A 285 16.21 -5.58 -18.88
C VAL A 285 16.28 -6.91 -18.14
N GLY A 286 16.99 -7.88 -18.72
CA GLY A 286 17.21 -9.20 -18.13
C GLY A 286 18.69 -9.47 -17.87
N ASP A 287 19.01 -10.69 -17.43
CA ASP A 287 20.38 -11.06 -17.05
C ASP A 287 21.35 -11.14 -18.25
N SER A 288 20.85 -11.52 -19.43
CA SER A 288 21.68 -11.71 -20.63
C SER A 288 21.71 -10.49 -21.56
N GLY A 289 20.87 -9.49 -21.31
CA GLY A 289 20.71 -8.36 -22.22
C GLY A 289 19.42 -7.57 -22.04
N ILE A 290 19.14 -6.76 -23.06
CA ILE A 290 17.97 -5.88 -23.12
C ILE A 290 17.15 -6.28 -24.34
N GLN A 291 15.90 -6.66 -24.10
CA GLN A 291 14.93 -6.91 -25.15
C GLN A 291 14.15 -5.63 -25.43
N VAL A 292 14.12 -5.21 -26.69
CA VAL A 292 13.27 -4.11 -27.14
C VAL A 292 11.88 -4.66 -27.45
N VAL A 293 10.83 -3.95 -27.05
CA VAL A 293 9.44 -4.25 -27.38
C VAL A 293 8.77 -2.97 -27.89
N ARG A 294 7.79 -3.09 -28.79
CA ARG A 294 7.14 -1.93 -29.38
C ARG A 294 5.91 -1.53 -28.59
N ASN A 295 5.70 -0.23 -28.43
CA ASN A 295 4.57 0.33 -27.74
C ASN A 295 3.38 0.51 -28.70
N PHE A 296 2.21 0.07 -28.26
CA PHE A 296 0.93 0.21 -28.94
C PHE A 296 -0.16 0.69 -27.97
N GLU A 297 -1.27 1.12 -28.53
CA GLU A 297 -2.49 1.52 -27.81
C GLU A 297 -3.08 0.43 -26.89
N HIS A 298 -2.81 -0.84 -27.18
CA HIS A 298 -3.29 -1.99 -26.39
C HIS A 298 -2.23 -2.61 -25.49
N GLY A 299 -1.01 -2.07 -25.50
CA GLY A 299 0.08 -2.60 -24.71
C GLY A 299 1.43 -2.56 -25.40
N ILE A 300 2.39 -3.29 -24.82
CA ILE A 300 3.68 -3.53 -25.44
C ILE A 300 3.69 -4.89 -26.14
N HIS A 301 4.12 -4.93 -27.41
CA HIS A 301 4.08 -6.12 -28.25
C HIS A 301 5.31 -6.26 -29.15
N GLY A 302 5.51 -7.50 -29.61
CA GLY A 302 6.45 -7.87 -30.66
C GLY A 302 7.80 -8.36 -30.14
N LYS A 303 8.37 -9.33 -30.86
CA LYS A 303 9.78 -9.73 -30.74
C LYS A 303 10.67 -8.63 -31.31
N GLY A 304 10.95 -7.59 -30.52
CA GLY A 304 11.94 -6.60 -30.92
C GLY A 304 13.37 -7.15 -30.79
N VAL A 305 14.33 -6.36 -31.27
CA VAL A 305 15.75 -6.72 -31.27
C VAL A 305 16.25 -6.88 -29.84
N SER A 306 17.03 -7.92 -29.57
CA SER A 306 17.72 -8.11 -28.29
C SER A 306 19.16 -7.58 -28.39
N VAL A 307 19.56 -6.73 -27.46
CA VAL A 307 20.96 -6.34 -27.27
C VAL A 307 21.55 -7.22 -26.16
N LYS A 308 22.50 -8.09 -26.50
CA LYS A 308 23.22 -8.89 -25.51
C LYS A 308 24.32 -8.05 -24.85
N PHE A 309 24.51 -8.19 -23.54
CA PHE A 309 25.72 -7.67 -22.91
C PHE A 309 26.92 -8.42 -23.51
N SER A 310 27.85 -7.72 -24.16
CA SER A 310 28.97 -8.38 -24.83
C SER A 310 29.86 -9.12 -23.82
N GLY A 311 30.00 -10.44 -24.00
CA GLY A 311 30.87 -11.28 -23.18
C GLY A 311 32.34 -10.93 -23.36
N GLY A 312 32.87 -10.10 -22.46
CA GLY A 312 34.26 -9.68 -22.45
C GLY A 312 34.71 -9.22 -21.07
N SER A 313 34.99 -10.17 -20.17
CA SER A 313 35.79 -9.98 -18.94
C SER A 313 35.40 -8.88 -17.94
N THR A 314 34.19 -8.31 -18.00
CA THR A 314 33.69 -7.40 -16.96
C THR A 314 32.52 -8.07 -16.25
N ASN A 315 32.58 -8.10 -14.91
CA ASN A 315 31.53 -8.62 -14.04
C ASN A 315 30.28 -7.73 -14.12
N PHE A 316 29.54 -7.79 -15.24
CA PHE A 316 28.24 -7.14 -15.36
C PHE A 316 27.24 -7.85 -14.43
N SER A 317 27.05 -7.28 -13.24
CA SER A 317 25.84 -7.50 -12.46
C SER A 317 24.66 -6.94 -13.24
N THR A 318 23.53 -7.66 -13.29
CA THR A 318 22.36 -7.21 -14.05
C THR A 318 21.93 -5.80 -13.62
N PRO A 319 21.80 -4.83 -14.56
CA PRO A 319 21.41 -3.47 -14.22
C PRO A 319 20.05 -3.44 -13.52
N LYS A 320 20.00 -2.80 -12.34
CA LYS A 320 18.75 -2.66 -11.57
C LYS A 320 18.01 -1.36 -11.87
N LYS A 321 18.66 -0.43 -12.58
CA LYS A 321 18.06 0.83 -13.04
C LYS A 321 18.46 1.09 -14.48
N ALA A 322 17.47 1.32 -15.32
CA ALA A 322 17.61 1.80 -16.69
C ALA A 322 16.90 3.15 -16.81
N LEU A 323 17.61 4.17 -17.28
CA LEU A 323 17.12 5.54 -17.44
C LEU A 323 17.19 5.95 -18.90
N LEU A 324 16.05 6.21 -19.53
CA LEU A 324 15.97 6.66 -20.91
C LEU A 324 16.19 8.17 -21.00
N MET A 325 16.83 8.61 -22.08
CA MET A 325 17.12 10.03 -22.32
C MET A 325 17.41 10.32 -23.80
N ARG A 326 17.53 11.61 -24.14
CA ARG A 326 17.80 12.09 -25.51
C ARG A 326 16.76 11.62 -26.51
N ALA A 327 15.49 11.92 -26.25
CA ALA A 327 14.37 11.41 -27.04
C ALA A 327 14.46 9.88 -27.19
N GLU A 328 14.80 9.19 -26.11
CA GLU A 328 14.90 7.72 -26.03
C GLU A 328 15.87 7.07 -27.03
N THR A 329 16.87 7.81 -27.50
CA THR A 329 17.97 7.26 -28.31
C THR A 329 19.09 6.67 -27.44
N ASN A 330 19.14 7.06 -26.16
CA ASN A 330 20.15 6.64 -25.21
C ASN A 330 19.51 6.06 -23.94
N MET A 331 20.18 5.06 -23.36
CA MET A 331 19.82 4.48 -22.08
C MET A 331 21.04 4.44 -21.14
N LEU A 332 20.88 4.96 -19.93
CA LEU A 332 21.86 4.77 -18.86
C LEU A 332 21.51 3.54 -18.05
N LEU A 333 22.46 2.62 -17.96
CA LEU A 333 22.35 1.39 -17.19
C LEU A 333 23.19 1.52 -15.92
N MET A 334 22.52 1.48 -14.77
CA MET A 334 23.16 1.52 -13.47
C MET A 334 23.03 0.15 -12.80
N SER A 335 24.19 -0.44 -12.50
CA SER A 335 24.28 -1.75 -11.86
C SER A 335 24.79 -1.57 -10.43
N PRO A 336 24.21 -2.25 -9.44
CA PRO A 336 24.73 -2.21 -8.08
C PRO A 336 26.16 -2.77 -8.04
N ALA A 337 26.96 -2.32 -7.08
CA ALA A 337 28.32 -2.84 -6.92
C ALA A 337 28.32 -4.36 -6.67
N THR A 338 29.38 -5.03 -7.13
CA THR A 338 29.57 -6.49 -7.02
C THR A 338 29.63 -7.00 -5.57
N ASP A 339 29.78 -6.11 -4.58
CA ASP A 339 29.77 -6.42 -3.16
C ASP A 339 28.36 -6.47 -2.54
N GLY A 340 27.31 -6.43 -3.36
CA GLY A 340 25.92 -6.51 -2.92
C GLY A 340 25.36 -5.21 -2.35
N LYS A 341 26.15 -4.12 -2.33
CA LYS A 341 25.66 -2.81 -1.93
C LYS A 341 24.75 -2.22 -3.02
N PRO A 342 23.71 -1.45 -2.64
CA PRO A 342 22.81 -0.82 -3.60
C PRO A 342 23.49 0.29 -4.41
N HIS A 343 24.69 0.73 -4.01
CA HIS A 343 25.39 1.86 -4.60
C HIS A 343 26.25 1.44 -5.80
N ALA A 344 26.04 2.12 -6.92
CA ALA A 344 26.82 1.99 -8.14
C ALA A 344 27.97 3.00 -8.18
N LYS A 345 29.10 2.60 -8.77
CA LYS A 345 30.29 3.46 -8.98
C LYS A 345 30.21 4.30 -10.26
N GLY A 346 29.24 4.00 -11.12
CA GLY A 346 29.14 4.55 -12.46
C GLY A 346 27.89 4.09 -13.21
N VAL A 347 27.79 4.49 -14.47
CA VAL A 347 26.71 4.13 -15.39
C VAL A 347 27.25 3.78 -16.76
N HIS A 348 26.66 2.78 -17.41
CA HIS A 348 26.97 2.47 -18.80
C HIS A 348 25.95 3.17 -19.71
N GLN A 349 26.44 3.90 -20.70
CA GLN A 349 25.60 4.55 -21.71
C GLN A 349 25.46 3.61 -22.90
N LEU A 350 24.25 3.06 -23.06
CA LEU A 350 23.84 2.29 -24.21
C LEU A 350 23.22 3.23 -25.25
N ASP A 351 23.77 3.21 -26.46
CA ASP A 351 23.13 3.77 -27.64
C ASP A 351 22.10 2.76 -28.16
N ILE A 352 20.83 3.15 -28.16
CA ILE A 352 19.70 2.25 -28.44
C ILE A 352 19.66 1.91 -29.93
N GLU A 353 19.97 2.87 -30.81
CA GLU A 353 19.91 2.68 -32.26
C GLU A 353 20.95 1.67 -32.75
N THR A 354 22.18 1.75 -32.21
CA THR A 354 23.28 0.84 -32.57
C THR A 354 23.33 -0.41 -31.69
N GLY A 355 22.65 -0.42 -30.55
CA GLY A 355 22.67 -1.49 -29.56
C GLY A 355 24.04 -1.69 -28.90
N LYS A 356 24.86 -0.64 -28.82
CA LYS A 356 26.23 -0.72 -28.28
C LYS A 356 26.39 0.17 -27.06
N VAL A 357 27.16 -0.32 -26.08
CA VAL A 357 27.65 0.54 -25.00
C VAL A 357 28.69 1.48 -25.61
N VAL A 358 28.39 2.78 -25.61
CA VAL A 358 29.23 3.83 -26.22
C VAL A 358 30.09 4.55 -25.19
N SER A 359 29.77 4.44 -23.90
CA SER A 359 30.56 5.02 -22.81
C SER A 359 30.32 4.29 -21.49
N GLU A 360 31.37 4.24 -20.65
CA GLU A 360 31.28 3.77 -19.27
C GLU A 360 31.68 4.92 -18.33
N TRP A 361 30.70 5.55 -17.70
CA TRP A 361 30.89 6.76 -16.92
C TRP A 361 31.15 6.45 -15.44
N LYS A 362 32.15 7.11 -14.85
CA LYS A 362 32.41 7.10 -13.41
C LYS A 362 31.76 8.31 -12.72
N PHE A 363 31.29 8.11 -11.50
CA PHE A 363 30.89 9.20 -10.62
C PHE A 363 32.11 9.67 -9.82
N GLU A 364 32.52 10.93 -10.00
CA GLU A 364 33.63 11.52 -9.27
C GLU A 364 33.29 12.97 -8.92
N LYS A 365 33.85 13.46 -7.81
CA LYS A 365 33.83 14.89 -7.50
C LYS A 365 35.16 15.26 -6.86
N ASP A 366 35.78 16.32 -7.36
CA ASP A 366 37.02 16.88 -6.83
C ASP A 366 38.16 15.85 -6.73
N GLY A 367 38.27 14.91 -7.69
CA GLY A 367 39.30 13.87 -7.70
C GLY A 367 38.99 12.64 -6.83
N ALA A 368 37.81 12.59 -6.19
CA ALA A 368 37.39 11.50 -5.34
C ALA A 368 36.23 10.72 -5.95
N ASP A 369 36.37 9.39 -6.01
CA ASP A 369 35.30 8.47 -6.42
C ASP A 369 34.08 8.64 -5.50
N ILE A 370 32.91 8.71 -6.12
CA ILE A 370 31.63 8.77 -5.44
C ILE A 370 30.76 7.60 -5.91
N ASN A 371 29.87 7.12 -5.05
CA ASN A 371 28.86 6.15 -5.44
C ASN A 371 27.46 6.79 -5.45
N MET A 372 26.56 6.26 -6.26
CA MET A 372 25.17 6.66 -6.34
C MET A 372 24.26 5.47 -6.02
N ARG A 373 23.22 5.70 -5.23
CA ARG A 373 22.16 4.74 -4.94
C ARG A 373 21.11 4.72 -6.04
N ASP A 374 20.72 5.88 -6.56
CA ASP A 374 19.66 6.01 -7.56
C ASP A 374 19.95 7.17 -8.53
N ILE A 375 19.38 7.09 -9.72
CA ILE A 375 19.42 8.12 -10.76
C ILE A 375 18.02 8.35 -11.34
N THR A 376 17.73 9.57 -11.77
CA THR A 376 16.48 9.93 -12.46
C THR A 376 16.70 11.10 -13.43
N ASN A 377 15.78 11.29 -14.36
CA ASN A 377 15.79 12.45 -15.26
C ASN A 377 15.63 13.77 -14.46
N ASP A 378 16.05 14.89 -15.06
CA ASP A 378 15.95 16.20 -14.41
C ASP A 378 14.52 16.69 -14.16
N SER A 379 13.59 16.25 -14.99
CA SER A 379 12.16 16.44 -14.83
C SER A 379 11.41 15.20 -15.33
N LYS A 380 10.12 15.08 -14.97
CA LYS A 380 9.27 13.96 -15.39
C LYS A 380 9.14 13.81 -16.92
N GLY A 381 9.37 14.88 -17.67
CA GLY A 381 9.33 14.90 -19.15
C GLY A 381 10.70 14.90 -19.85
N ALA A 382 11.82 15.04 -19.12
CA ALA A 382 13.14 15.24 -19.72
C ALA A 382 13.66 14.03 -20.52
N GLN A 383 13.07 12.85 -20.34
CA GLN A 383 13.33 11.67 -21.19
C GLN A 383 13.09 11.97 -22.69
N LEU A 384 12.12 12.84 -23.00
CA LEU A 384 11.71 13.19 -24.36
C LEU A 384 12.57 14.30 -24.99
N ASP A 385 13.39 15.01 -24.22
CA ASP A 385 14.20 16.11 -24.74
C ASP A 385 15.46 15.55 -25.46
N PRO A 386 15.63 15.79 -26.77
CA PRO A 386 16.78 15.29 -27.54
C PRO A 386 18.10 15.97 -27.13
N SER A 387 18.03 17.16 -26.52
CA SER A 387 19.20 17.93 -26.07
C SER A 387 19.63 17.58 -24.64
N GLU A 388 18.88 16.71 -23.96
CA GLU A 388 19.15 16.34 -22.58
C GLU A 388 20.55 15.73 -22.44
N SER A 389 21.29 16.19 -21.45
CA SER A 389 22.66 15.75 -21.19
C SER A 389 22.97 15.72 -19.70
N THR A 390 22.01 16.09 -18.87
CA THR A 390 22.10 16.03 -17.43
C THR A 390 21.08 15.03 -16.87
N PHE A 391 21.37 14.57 -15.66
CA PHE A 391 20.46 13.74 -14.89
C PHE A 391 20.76 13.93 -13.40
N LEU A 392 19.80 13.54 -12.57
CA LEU A 392 19.93 13.66 -11.12
C LEU A 392 20.51 12.37 -10.53
N GLY A 393 21.34 12.52 -9.50
CA GLY A 393 21.92 11.44 -8.72
C GLY A 393 21.61 11.57 -7.24
N LEU A 394 21.28 10.45 -6.61
CA LEU A 394 21.00 10.33 -5.18
C LEU A 394 21.93 9.31 -4.53
N ASP A 395 22.48 9.65 -3.38
CA ASP A 395 23.15 8.74 -2.44
C ASP A 395 22.59 9.01 -1.03
N ASP A 396 22.94 8.20 -0.04
CA ASP A 396 22.38 8.22 1.32
C ASP A 396 22.43 9.62 1.97
N ASN A 397 23.44 10.41 1.62
CA ASN A 397 23.60 11.79 2.09
C ASN A 397 23.98 12.76 0.97
N ARG A 398 23.57 12.50 -0.27
CA ARG A 398 23.91 13.36 -1.41
C ARG A 398 22.75 13.47 -2.38
N LEU A 399 22.51 14.69 -2.84
CA LEU A 399 21.62 14.98 -3.96
C LEU A 399 22.36 15.88 -4.94
N CYS A 400 22.41 15.48 -6.20
CA CYS A 400 23.25 16.15 -7.18
C CYS A 400 22.73 16.01 -8.61
N ARG A 401 23.34 16.80 -9.50
CA ARG A 401 23.14 16.76 -10.94
C ARG A 401 24.46 16.44 -11.62
N TRP A 402 24.42 15.41 -12.44
CA TRP A 402 25.50 14.96 -13.30
C TRP A 402 25.29 15.50 -14.71
N ASP A 403 26.39 15.78 -15.40
CA ASP A 403 26.41 16.19 -16.81
C ASP A 403 27.34 15.27 -17.59
N MET A 404 26.83 14.79 -18.72
CA MET A 404 27.49 13.82 -19.59
C MET A 404 28.36 14.47 -20.68
N ARG A 405 28.38 15.80 -20.78
CA ARG A 405 29.21 16.50 -21.74
C ARG A 405 30.65 16.52 -21.25
N ASP A 406 31.53 15.82 -21.95
CA ASP A 406 32.95 15.89 -21.69
C ASP A 406 33.49 17.27 -22.13
N ARG A 407 33.96 18.08 -21.16
CA ARG A 407 34.60 19.38 -21.43
C ARG A 407 35.89 19.28 -22.23
N ARG A 408 36.54 18.11 -22.23
CA ARG A 408 37.79 17.89 -22.97
C ARG A 408 37.53 17.55 -24.45
N GLY A 409 36.28 17.30 -24.84
CA GLY A 409 35.90 16.98 -26.21
C GLY A 409 36.51 15.66 -26.72
N ILE A 410 36.86 14.73 -25.83
CA ILE A 410 37.53 13.48 -26.19
C ILE A 410 36.47 12.51 -26.72
N VAL A 411 36.58 12.14 -28.00
CA VAL A 411 35.78 11.08 -28.60
C VAL A 411 36.30 9.75 -28.07
N GLN A 412 35.44 9.00 -27.39
CA GLN A 412 35.82 7.74 -26.74
C GLN A 412 36.03 6.63 -27.76
N ASN A 413 37.09 5.84 -27.56
CA ASN A 413 37.25 4.52 -28.17
C ASN A 413 37.39 3.51 -27.03
N LEU A 414 36.32 2.76 -26.72
CA LEU A 414 36.30 1.76 -25.64
C LEU A 414 37.42 0.72 -25.75
N ALA A 415 37.93 0.45 -26.96
CA ALA A 415 38.98 -0.54 -27.18
C ALA A 415 40.39 -0.03 -26.80
N SER A 416 40.59 1.29 -26.66
CA SER A 416 41.91 1.90 -26.41
C SER A 416 41.93 2.88 -25.23
N ALA A 417 40.80 3.07 -24.54
CA ALA A 417 40.70 3.98 -23.41
C ALA A 417 41.35 3.35 -22.16
N THR A 418 42.47 3.91 -21.72
CA THR A 418 43.16 3.50 -20.48
C THR A 418 42.43 3.96 -19.22
N GLU A 419 41.57 4.98 -19.33
CA GLU A 419 40.78 5.56 -18.24
C GLU A 419 39.32 5.76 -18.66
N SER A 420 38.38 5.31 -17.81
CA SER A 420 36.95 5.57 -18.01
C SER A 420 36.64 7.06 -17.80
N PRO A 421 35.76 7.66 -18.63
CA PRO A 421 35.34 9.06 -18.50
C PRO A 421 34.61 9.33 -17.17
N VAL A 422 34.69 10.58 -16.72
CA VAL A 422 34.10 11.05 -15.46
C VAL A 422 32.92 11.97 -15.74
N LEU A 423 31.79 11.71 -15.06
CA LEU A 423 30.64 12.61 -15.11
C LEU A 423 30.94 13.91 -14.39
N GLN A 424 30.50 15.02 -14.99
CA GLN A 424 30.71 16.31 -14.36
C GLN A 424 29.64 16.59 -13.30
N TRP A 425 30.06 16.89 -12.08
CA TRP A 425 29.21 17.48 -11.06
C TRP A 425 28.88 18.94 -11.43
N THR A 426 27.62 19.24 -11.75
CA THR A 426 27.21 20.62 -12.09
C THR A 426 26.51 21.32 -10.94
N GLN A 427 25.68 20.60 -10.20
CA GLN A 427 24.92 21.13 -9.07
C GLN A 427 24.73 20.04 -8.01
N GLY A 428 24.47 20.44 -6.77
CA GLY A 428 24.13 19.50 -5.72
C GLY A 428 24.68 19.86 -4.36
N HIS A 429 24.41 18.99 -3.39
CA HIS A 429 24.90 19.12 -2.04
C HIS A 429 25.23 17.76 -1.43
N GLN A 430 26.28 17.73 -0.61
CA GLN A 430 26.60 16.61 0.25
C GLN A 430 26.31 17.01 1.70
N PHE A 431 25.40 16.28 2.33
CA PHE A 431 24.93 16.55 3.69
C PHE A 431 25.89 15.92 4.71
N SER A 432 26.04 16.56 5.87
CA SER A 432 27.06 16.22 6.87
C SER A 432 26.90 14.83 7.48
N ARG A 433 25.68 14.29 7.51
CA ARG A 433 25.23 12.89 7.76
C ARG A 433 23.78 12.93 8.28
N GLY A 434 23.06 11.80 8.20
CA GLY A 434 21.76 11.62 8.85
C GLY A 434 20.53 11.99 8.01
N THR A 435 20.71 12.25 6.71
CA THR A 435 19.56 12.39 5.80
C THR A 435 18.96 11.05 5.42
N ASN A 436 19.80 10.00 5.33
CA ASN A 436 19.43 8.61 5.04
C ASN A 436 18.49 8.50 3.83
N PHE A 437 18.82 9.19 2.74
CA PHE A 437 18.03 9.16 1.53
C PHE A 437 17.97 7.75 0.93
N GLN A 438 16.80 7.39 0.43
CA GLN A 438 16.53 6.04 -0.08
C GLN A 438 16.06 6.06 -1.54
N CYS A 439 15.21 7.02 -1.89
CA CYS A 439 14.60 7.13 -3.22
C CYS A 439 14.24 8.58 -3.53
N PHE A 440 14.05 8.90 -4.81
CA PHE A 440 13.66 10.24 -5.25
C PHE A 440 12.96 10.22 -6.61
N ALA A 441 12.22 11.30 -6.88
CA ALA A 441 11.58 11.56 -8.16
C ALA A 441 11.55 13.08 -8.43
N SER A 442 11.31 13.45 -9.69
CA SER A 442 11.22 14.83 -10.14
C SER A 442 9.82 15.15 -10.70
N THR A 443 9.33 16.35 -10.44
CA THR A 443 8.11 16.91 -11.05
C THR A 443 8.36 17.33 -12.50
N GLY A 444 7.32 17.78 -13.21
CA GLY A 444 7.42 18.31 -14.57
C GLY A 444 8.27 19.57 -14.68
N ASP A 445 8.30 20.42 -13.64
CA ASP A 445 9.14 21.62 -13.58
C ASP A 445 10.58 21.35 -13.09
N GLY A 446 10.89 20.13 -12.67
CA GLY A 446 12.21 19.72 -12.16
C GLY A 446 12.44 19.97 -10.66
N SER A 447 11.38 20.24 -9.90
CA SER A 447 11.42 20.13 -8.43
C SER A 447 11.59 18.67 -8.01
N ILE A 448 12.18 18.43 -6.83
CA ILE A 448 12.65 17.09 -6.44
C ILE A 448 12.02 16.67 -5.12
N VAL A 449 11.43 15.48 -5.09
CA VAL A 449 10.96 14.81 -3.88
C VAL A 449 11.95 13.71 -3.49
N VAL A 450 12.32 13.63 -2.22
CA VAL A 450 13.24 12.62 -1.69
C VAL A 450 12.62 11.89 -0.50
N GLY A 451 12.50 10.56 -0.60
CA GLY A 451 12.11 9.67 0.49
C GLY A 451 13.34 9.16 1.25
N SER A 452 13.19 8.95 2.56
CA SER A 452 14.29 8.58 3.45
C SER A 452 13.97 7.33 4.27
N LEU A 453 15.02 6.66 4.75
CA LEU A 453 14.94 5.44 5.57
C LEU A 453 14.20 5.68 6.91
N ASP A 454 14.23 6.89 7.45
CA ASP A 454 13.51 7.27 8.67
C ASP A 454 12.03 7.65 8.41
N GLY A 455 11.54 7.38 7.21
CA GLY A 455 10.15 7.65 6.81
C GLY A 455 9.89 9.08 6.34
N LYS A 456 10.88 9.99 6.42
CA LYS A 456 10.68 11.40 6.03
C LYS A 456 10.65 11.59 4.52
N ILE A 457 9.84 12.55 4.07
CA ILE A 457 9.76 12.99 2.68
C ILE A 457 10.16 14.46 2.60
N ARG A 458 11.18 14.80 1.81
CA ARG A 458 11.73 16.15 1.67
C ARG A 458 11.53 16.71 0.28
N LEU A 459 11.10 17.96 0.19
CA LEU A 459 10.79 18.66 -1.06
C LEU A 459 11.84 19.72 -1.35
N TYR A 460 12.52 19.62 -2.49
CA TYR A 460 13.53 20.56 -2.95
C TYR A 460 13.01 21.31 -4.18
N SER A 461 13.25 22.62 -4.22
CA SER A 461 12.91 23.45 -5.37
C SER A 461 13.95 23.30 -6.47
N THR A 462 13.58 23.64 -7.70
CA THR A 462 14.49 23.74 -8.86
C THR A 462 15.73 24.62 -8.61
N SER A 463 15.59 25.65 -7.77
CA SER A 463 16.66 26.60 -7.47
C SER A 463 17.69 26.12 -6.43
N SER A 464 17.41 25.06 -5.65
CA SER A 464 18.34 24.61 -4.61
C SER A 464 18.13 23.17 -4.19
N MET A 465 19.20 22.37 -4.28
CA MET A 465 19.30 21.02 -3.73
C MET A 465 19.91 20.98 -2.31
N ARG A 466 20.19 22.16 -1.71
CA ARG A 466 20.86 22.24 -0.41
C ARG A 466 19.87 22.18 0.75
N MET A 467 18.73 22.86 0.61
CA MET A 467 17.74 23.00 1.68
C MET A 467 16.37 22.65 1.14
N ALA A 468 15.73 21.67 1.77
CA ALA A 468 14.33 21.36 1.47
C ALA A 468 13.44 22.53 1.87
N LYS A 469 12.44 22.85 1.04
CA LYS A 469 11.40 23.85 1.36
C LYS A 469 10.42 23.31 2.40
N THR A 470 10.06 22.05 2.26
CA THR A 470 9.17 21.32 3.17
C THR A 470 9.75 19.94 3.45
N ALA A 471 9.63 19.47 4.69
CA ALA A 471 10.06 18.15 5.12
C ALA A 471 8.94 17.51 5.95
N PHE A 472 8.23 16.56 5.36
CA PHE A 472 7.17 15.81 6.03
C PHE A 472 7.78 14.79 7.01
N PRO A 473 7.20 14.65 8.22
CA PRO A 473 7.63 13.64 9.19
C PRO A 473 7.30 12.24 8.68
N GLY A 474 8.06 11.25 9.12
CA GLY A 474 7.76 9.85 8.80
C GLY A 474 6.66 9.27 9.69
N LEU A 475 5.94 8.28 9.18
CA LEU A 475 4.90 7.55 9.92
C LEU A 475 5.42 6.28 10.62
N GLY A 476 6.73 6.21 10.90
CA GLY A 476 7.39 5.07 11.55
C GLY A 476 7.85 3.95 10.61
N SER A 477 7.63 4.07 9.30
CA SER A 477 8.11 3.12 8.28
C SER A 477 9.02 3.81 7.25
N PRO A 478 10.08 3.13 6.75
CA PRO A 478 10.92 3.65 5.66
C PRO A 478 10.17 3.98 4.38
N ILE A 479 10.60 5.02 3.66
CA ILE A 479 10.08 5.32 2.31
C ILE A 479 10.96 4.65 1.25
N THR A 480 10.56 3.47 0.81
CA THR A 480 11.33 2.62 -0.11
C THR A 480 11.27 3.10 -1.56
N HIS A 481 10.19 3.80 -1.93
CA HIS A 481 10.03 4.42 -3.25
C HIS A 481 9.16 5.68 -3.15
N VAL A 482 9.36 6.65 -4.04
CA VAL A 482 8.50 7.84 -4.17
C VAL A 482 8.16 8.10 -5.64
N ASP A 483 6.97 8.62 -5.86
CA ASP A 483 6.55 9.23 -7.12
C ASP A 483 5.79 10.54 -6.85
N VAL A 484 5.70 11.39 -7.86
CA VAL A 484 5.06 12.71 -7.76
C VAL A 484 4.29 13.00 -9.04
N THR A 485 3.15 13.68 -8.92
CA THR A 485 2.40 14.13 -10.10
C THR A 485 3.21 15.13 -10.92
N TYR A 486 2.90 15.22 -12.22
CA TYR A 486 3.62 16.12 -13.13
C TYR A 486 3.58 17.58 -12.64
N ASP A 487 2.45 18.02 -12.10
CA ASP A 487 2.25 19.36 -11.53
C ASP A 487 2.82 19.55 -10.11
N GLY A 488 3.35 18.49 -9.49
CA GLY A 488 3.88 18.52 -8.14
C GLY A 488 2.83 18.64 -7.03
N LYS A 489 1.53 18.57 -7.32
CA LYS A 489 0.47 18.73 -6.31
C LYS A 489 0.32 17.53 -5.39
N TRP A 490 0.72 16.33 -5.83
CA TRP A 490 0.56 15.09 -5.08
C TRP A 490 1.83 14.27 -5.06
N ILE A 491 2.13 13.70 -3.89
CA ILE A 491 3.25 12.79 -3.68
C ILE A 491 2.69 11.44 -3.23
N LEU A 492 3.24 10.38 -3.80
CA LEU A 492 2.99 9.01 -3.38
C LEU A 492 4.29 8.44 -2.80
N GLY A 493 4.30 8.18 -1.50
CA GLY A 493 5.37 7.44 -0.83
C GLY A 493 5.01 5.97 -0.68
N THR A 494 5.96 5.08 -0.94
CA THR A 494 5.82 3.63 -0.76
C THR A 494 6.54 3.21 0.51
N THR A 495 5.86 2.47 1.39
CA THR A 495 6.47 1.77 2.53
C THR A 495 6.32 0.25 2.32
N ASP A 496 6.73 -0.57 3.26
CA ASP A 496 6.55 -2.03 3.15
C ASP A 496 5.06 -2.44 3.26
N THR A 497 4.25 -1.71 4.01
CA THR A 497 2.89 -2.15 4.43
C THR A 497 1.76 -1.27 3.93
N TYR A 498 2.04 -0.08 3.41
CA TYR A 498 1.08 0.87 2.87
C TYR A 498 1.73 1.86 1.91
N LEU A 499 0.92 2.51 1.08
CA LEU A 499 1.32 3.76 0.41
C LEU A 499 0.79 4.97 1.19
N ILE A 500 1.52 6.07 1.16
CA ILE A 500 1.12 7.36 1.73
C ILE A 500 0.93 8.38 0.61
N LEU A 501 -0.26 8.94 0.51
CA LEU A 501 -0.61 10.00 -0.43
C LEU A 501 -0.66 11.35 0.30
N ILE A 502 0.17 12.28 -0.14
CA ILE A 502 0.32 13.62 0.45
C ILE A 502 -0.08 14.67 -0.57
N CYS A 503 -0.97 15.58 -0.18
CA CYS A 503 -1.20 16.83 -0.91
C CYS A 503 -0.08 17.82 -0.56
N THR A 504 0.53 18.44 -1.56
CA THR A 504 1.57 19.47 -1.37
C THR A 504 1.02 20.88 -1.49
N ILE A 505 -0.25 21.04 -1.83
CA ILE A 505 -0.90 22.34 -2.02
C ILE A 505 -1.13 22.99 -0.66
N PHE A 506 -0.84 24.28 -0.56
CA PHE A 506 -1.21 25.10 0.58
C PHE A 506 -1.45 26.54 0.14
N ILE A 507 -2.19 27.29 0.96
CA ILE A 507 -2.39 28.73 0.80
C ILE A 507 -1.36 29.46 1.66
N ASP A 508 -0.54 30.30 1.04
CA ASP A 508 0.46 31.09 1.76
C ASP A 508 -0.15 32.29 2.51
N LYS A 509 0.70 33.07 3.20
CA LYS A 509 0.28 34.25 3.97
C LYS A 509 -0.36 35.35 3.11
N ASP A 510 -0.07 35.36 1.81
CA ASP A 510 -0.58 36.32 0.84
C ASP A 510 -1.88 35.84 0.18
N GLY A 511 -2.41 34.68 0.61
CA GLY A 511 -3.61 34.07 0.03
C GLY A 511 -3.37 33.37 -1.31
N LYS A 512 -2.12 33.10 -1.68
CA LYS A 512 -1.77 32.44 -2.95
C LYS A 512 -1.59 30.95 -2.77
N GLU A 513 -2.20 30.18 -3.68
CA GLU A 513 -1.94 28.74 -3.80
C GLU A 513 -0.49 28.49 -4.21
N LYS A 514 0.22 27.66 -3.44
CA LYS A 514 1.59 27.21 -3.71
C LYS A 514 1.70 25.72 -3.43
N THR A 515 2.79 25.13 -3.93
CA THR A 515 3.18 23.76 -3.59
C THR A 515 4.27 23.77 -2.52
N GLY A 516 4.36 22.68 -1.75
CA GLY A 516 5.42 22.48 -0.76
C GLY A 516 6.84 22.45 -1.33
N PHE A 517 6.98 22.38 -2.67
CA PHE A 517 8.24 22.53 -3.40
C PHE A 517 8.68 24.00 -3.54
N THR A 518 7.74 24.94 -3.54
CA THR A 518 8.02 26.37 -3.78
C THR A 518 7.92 27.20 -2.51
N GLY A 519 7.30 26.68 -1.45
CA GLY A 519 7.24 27.31 -0.14
C GLY A 519 7.13 26.30 1.00
N ARG A 520 7.34 26.79 2.23
CA ARG A 520 7.13 25.99 3.45
C ARG A 520 5.64 25.98 3.78
N MET A 521 5.04 24.80 3.83
CA MET A 521 3.59 24.66 3.94
C MET A 521 3.01 25.13 5.29
N GLY A 522 3.80 25.09 6.37
CA GLY A 522 3.31 25.46 7.70
C GLY A 522 2.29 24.44 8.22
N ASN A 523 1.35 24.89 9.07
CA ASN A 523 0.44 24.04 9.84
C ASN A 523 -0.97 23.86 9.23
N ARG A 524 -1.33 24.63 8.20
CA ARG A 524 -2.61 24.51 7.49
C ARG A 524 -2.45 23.56 6.31
N ILE A 525 -2.34 22.27 6.63
CA ILE A 525 -2.13 21.21 5.65
C ILE A 525 -3.13 20.10 5.89
N ALA A 526 -3.42 19.36 4.81
CA ALA A 526 -4.25 18.17 4.92
C ALA A 526 -3.47 17.03 5.58
N ALA A 527 -4.18 16.20 6.36
CA ALA A 527 -3.66 14.91 6.77
C ALA A 527 -3.46 14.01 5.54
N PRO A 528 -2.40 13.18 5.50
CA PRO A 528 -2.17 12.28 4.37
C PRO A 528 -3.21 11.15 4.37
N ARG A 529 -3.48 10.60 3.20
CA ARG A 529 -4.28 9.38 3.07
C ARG A 529 -3.37 8.18 2.90
N LEU A 530 -3.70 7.08 3.57
CA LEU A 530 -3.01 5.81 3.43
C LEU A 530 -3.74 4.96 2.40
N LEU A 531 -3.01 4.17 1.62
CA LEU A 531 -3.58 3.17 0.72
C LEU A 531 -3.06 1.82 1.18
N LYS A 532 -3.99 0.92 1.51
CA LYS A 532 -3.70 -0.34 2.20
C LYS A 532 -4.43 -1.49 1.54
N LEU A 533 -3.84 -2.69 1.66
CA LEU A 533 -4.57 -3.93 1.40
C LEU A 533 -5.44 -4.28 2.60
N ASN A 534 -6.57 -4.94 2.35
CA ASN A 534 -7.27 -5.62 3.42
C ASN A 534 -6.40 -6.78 3.96
N PRO A 535 -6.65 -7.26 5.20
CA PRO A 535 -5.87 -8.34 5.81
C PRO A 535 -5.77 -9.59 4.93
N LEU A 536 -6.88 -9.98 4.28
CA LEU A 536 -6.94 -11.18 3.45
C LEU A 536 -6.03 -11.07 2.23
N ASP A 537 -6.13 -10.01 1.45
CA ASP A 537 -5.31 -9.78 0.27
C ASP A 537 -3.84 -9.58 0.65
N SER A 538 -3.54 -8.90 1.76
CA SER A 538 -2.17 -8.77 2.25
C SER A 538 -1.55 -10.12 2.59
N HIS A 539 -2.30 -11.02 3.23
CA HIS A 539 -1.85 -12.38 3.51
C HIS A 539 -1.69 -13.22 2.23
N LEU A 540 -2.67 -13.14 1.31
CA LEU A 540 -2.66 -13.92 0.08
C LEU A 540 -1.62 -13.45 -0.95
N ALA A 541 -1.08 -12.23 -0.83
CA ALA A 541 -0.02 -11.71 -1.70
C ALA A 541 1.28 -12.53 -1.63
N GLY A 542 1.44 -13.39 -0.62
CA GLY A 542 2.54 -14.36 -0.47
C GLY A 542 3.67 -13.88 0.44
N ALA A 543 4.78 -14.62 0.48
CA ALA A 543 5.89 -14.35 1.40
C ALA A 543 6.58 -12.98 1.20
N ASN A 544 6.47 -12.40 0.00
CA ASN A 544 6.97 -11.06 -0.34
C ASN A 544 5.83 -10.04 -0.41
N ASN A 545 4.93 -10.01 0.57
CA ASN A 545 3.76 -9.12 0.64
C ASN A 545 4.09 -7.63 0.90
N LYS A 546 5.33 -7.21 0.62
CA LYS A 546 5.75 -5.81 0.75
C LYS A 546 5.34 -5.01 -0.48
N PHE A 547 4.84 -3.81 -0.24
CA PHE A 547 4.61 -2.82 -1.27
C PHE A 547 5.91 -2.38 -1.94
N ARG A 548 5.90 -2.34 -3.27
CA ARG A 548 7.01 -1.90 -4.12
C ARG A 548 6.52 -1.01 -5.25
N GLU A 549 7.31 0.02 -5.56
CA GLU A 549 7.12 0.92 -6.69
C GLU A 549 5.71 1.50 -6.84
N GLY A 550 5.19 2.14 -5.79
CA GLY A 550 3.95 2.92 -5.89
C GLY A 550 4.12 4.08 -6.87
N ARG A 551 3.33 4.10 -7.94
CA ARG A 551 3.44 5.08 -9.03
C ARG A 551 2.10 5.64 -9.46
N PHE A 552 2.11 6.87 -9.93
CA PHE A 552 0.98 7.45 -10.65
C PHE A 552 0.95 6.94 -12.11
N SER A 553 -0.23 6.94 -12.73
CA SER A 553 -0.35 6.80 -14.19
C SER A 553 0.51 7.84 -14.91
N TRP A 554 1.13 7.53 -16.04
CA TRP A 554 2.21 8.37 -16.56
C TRP A 554 1.72 9.47 -17.52
N VAL A 555 1.90 10.73 -17.12
CA VAL A 555 1.72 11.92 -17.98
C VAL A 555 2.99 12.78 -17.96
N THR A 556 3.27 13.48 -19.06
CA THR A 556 4.38 14.44 -19.16
C THR A 556 3.98 15.81 -19.70
N GLU A 557 2.68 16.11 -19.77
CA GLU A 557 2.17 17.36 -20.33
C GLU A 557 1.50 18.21 -19.25
N ASN A 558 1.76 19.52 -19.30
CA ASN A 558 1.11 20.45 -18.39
C ASN A 558 -0.40 20.53 -18.65
N GLY A 559 -1.21 20.53 -17.58
CA GLY A 559 -2.66 20.56 -17.66
C GLY A 559 -3.32 19.18 -17.80
N LYS A 560 -2.56 18.12 -18.06
CA LYS A 560 -3.04 16.74 -17.90
C LYS A 560 -2.83 16.28 -16.46
N GLN A 561 -3.71 15.39 -16.00
CA GLN A 561 -3.67 14.85 -14.64
C GLN A 561 -3.61 13.34 -14.66
N GLU A 562 -2.81 12.79 -13.76
CA GLU A 562 -2.80 11.37 -13.44
C GLU A 562 -4.15 10.92 -12.88
N ARG A 563 -4.51 9.65 -13.12
CA ARG A 563 -5.86 9.13 -12.84
C ARG A 563 -5.88 7.84 -12.04
N HIS A 564 -4.81 7.08 -12.06
CA HIS A 564 -4.65 5.86 -11.27
C HIS A 564 -3.35 5.84 -10.52
N LEU A 565 -3.34 5.04 -9.47
CA LEU A 565 -2.18 4.70 -8.67
C LEU A 565 -1.99 3.19 -8.80
N VAL A 566 -0.76 2.75 -9.02
CA VAL A 566 -0.43 1.32 -9.08
C VAL A 566 0.76 1.01 -8.19
N ALA A 567 0.71 -0.12 -7.50
CA ALA A 567 1.85 -0.66 -6.78
C ALA A 567 1.93 -2.18 -6.92
N THR A 568 3.12 -2.72 -6.72
CA THR A 568 3.35 -4.16 -6.69
C THR A 568 3.38 -4.66 -5.25
N VAL A 569 2.68 -5.76 -4.97
CA VAL A 569 2.70 -6.44 -3.66
C VAL A 569 2.84 -7.94 -3.90
N GLY A 570 4.04 -8.49 -3.75
CA GLY A 570 4.32 -9.89 -4.07
C GLY A 570 3.92 -10.25 -5.51
N LYS A 571 2.89 -11.09 -5.65
CA LYS A 571 2.30 -11.52 -6.93
C LYS A 571 1.13 -10.66 -7.41
N TYR A 572 0.85 -9.53 -6.76
CA TYR A 572 -0.28 -8.66 -7.06
C TYR A 572 0.18 -7.32 -7.63
N SER A 573 -0.43 -6.89 -8.73
CA SER A 573 -0.53 -5.48 -9.08
C SER A 573 -1.80 -4.94 -8.45
N VAL A 574 -1.67 -3.90 -7.64
CA VAL A 574 -2.78 -3.28 -6.92
C VAL A 574 -3.01 -1.90 -7.49
N VAL A 575 -4.23 -1.66 -7.99
CA VAL A 575 -4.60 -0.44 -8.71
C VAL A 575 -5.71 0.29 -7.97
N TRP A 576 -5.47 1.56 -7.65
CA TRP A 576 -6.47 2.48 -7.11
C TRP A 576 -6.87 3.51 -8.15
N ASN A 577 -8.15 3.88 -8.15
CA ASN A 577 -8.62 5.05 -8.87
C ASN A 577 -8.27 6.31 -8.07
N PHE A 578 -7.49 7.21 -8.66
CA PHE A 578 -6.96 8.37 -7.94
C PHE A 578 -8.05 9.39 -7.59
N LEU A 579 -9.08 9.53 -8.42
CA LEU A 579 -10.22 10.41 -8.13
C LEU A 579 -11.01 9.89 -6.91
N GLN A 580 -11.28 8.59 -6.84
CA GLN A 580 -11.92 7.96 -5.69
C GLN A 580 -11.09 8.12 -4.42
N VAL A 581 -9.77 7.94 -4.51
CA VAL A 581 -8.87 8.14 -3.36
C VAL A 581 -8.94 9.57 -2.84
N LYS A 582 -9.12 10.57 -3.71
CA LYS A 582 -9.24 11.99 -3.31
C LYS A 582 -10.63 12.39 -2.82
N ASN A 583 -11.69 11.68 -3.20
CA ASN A 583 -13.03 12.00 -2.76
C ASN A 583 -13.22 11.80 -1.24
N SER A 584 -13.37 12.89 -0.48
CA SER A 584 -13.58 12.84 0.98
C SER A 584 -14.85 12.11 1.42
N HIS A 585 -15.85 12.03 0.54
CA HIS A 585 -17.11 11.32 0.79
C HIS A 585 -17.07 9.84 0.40
N HIS A 586 -15.92 9.32 -0.03
CA HIS A 586 -15.77 7.91 -0.38
C HIS A 586 -16.08 7.01 0.82
N GLU A 587 -16.78 5.89 0.60
CA GLU A 587 -17.22 4.96 1.66
C GLU A 587 -16.07 4.46 2.54
N CYS A 588 -14.89 4.30 1.93
CA CYS A 588 -13.64 3.94 2.59
C CYS A 588 -13.37 4.81 3.84
N TYR A 589 -13.81 6.07 3.90
CA TYR A 589 -13.46 7.03 4.96
C TYR A 589 -14.54 7.29 6.01
N GLN A 590 -15.77 6.82 5.82
CA GLN A 590 -16.93 7.27 6.62
C GLN A 590 -16.85 6.94 8.11
N TYR A 591 -16.13 5.88 8.47
CA TYR A 591 -16.07 5.38 9.85
C TYR A 591 -14.63 5.19 10.37
N GLN A 592 -13.68 5.94 9.79
CA GLN A 592 -12.29 5.84 10.20
C GLN A 592 -11.91 6.96 11.16
N GLU A 593 -11.22 6.59 12.23
CA GLU A 593 -10.57 7.51 13.15
C GLU A 593 -9.08 7.62 12.81
N GLY A 594 -8.49 8.79 13.03
CA GLY A 594 -7.10 9.05 12.69
C GLY A 594 -6.86 9.12 11.17
N LEU A 595 -5.72 8.60 10.72
CA LEU A 595 -5.31 8.73 9.31
C LEU A 595 -6.20 7.88 8.41
N LYS A 596 -6.95 8.56 7.55
CA LYS A 596 -7.85 7.94 6.56
C LYS A 596 -7.09 7.00 5.63
N SER A 597 -7.59 5.78 5.51
CA SER A 597 -7.03 4.67 4.73
C SER A 597 -8.01 4.22 3.63
N CYS A 598 -7.54 4.08 2.41
CA CYS A 598 -8.32 3.60 1.27
C CYS A 598 -8.02 2.11 0.98
N TYR A 599 -9.06 1.29 1.00
CA TYR A 599 -9.08 -0.14 0.66
C TYR A 599 -9.80 -0.43 -0.67
N CYS A 600 -10.13 0.65 -1.38
CA CYS A 600 -10.96 0.63 -2.58
C CYS A 600 -10.03 0.46 -3.80
N TYR A 601 -9.55 -0.77 -4.01
CA TYR A 601 -8.58 -1.14 -5.04
C TYR A 601 -9.01 -2.36 -5.86
N LYS A 602 -8.30 -2.57 -6.97
CA LYS A 602 -8.39 -3.77 -7.80
C LYS A 602 -7.07 -4.53 -7.74
N VAL A 603 -7.16 -5.85 -7.60
CA VAL A 603 -6.01 -6.76 -7.63
C VAL A 603 -5.93 -7.43 -8.98
N ILE A 604 -4.77 -7.34 -9.62
CA ILE A 604 -4.40 -8.11 -10.80
C ILE A 604 -3.30 -9.08 -10.35
N PRO A 605 -3.63 -10.34 -10.04
CA PRO A 605 -2.69 -11.35 -9.62
C PRO A 605 -1.92 -11.93 -10.80
N LYS A 606 -0.76 -12.46 -10.48
CA LYS A 606 0.08 -13.27 -11.36
C LYS A 606 0.46 -14.57 -10.65
N ASP A 607 0.90 -15.53 -11.45
CA ASP A 607 1.30 -16.85 -10.96
C ASP A 607 2.69 -16.81 -10.30
N GLU A 608 3.46 -15.75 -10.57
CA GLU A 608 4.78 -15.51 -10.02
C GLU A 608 4.91 -14.08 -9.45
N SER A 609 6.01 -13.82 -8.73
CA SER A 609 6.28 -12.50 -8.17
C SER A 609 6.48 -11.48 -9.28
N ILE A 610 5.81 -10.34 -9.17
CA ILE A 610 5.88 -9.28 -10.18
C ILE A 610 7.20 -8.53 -10.02
N VAL A 611 7.87 -8.24 -11.14
CA VAL A 611 9.10 -7.43 -11.20
C VAL A 611 8.74 -5.96 -11.15
N ALA A 612 7.83 -5.53 -12.01
CA ALA A 612 7.35 -4.15 -12.08
C ALA A 612 5.92 -4.08 -12.62
N SER A 613 5.17 -3.08 -12.18
CA SER A 613 3.81 -2.78 -12.65
C SER A 613 3.68 -1.29 -12.89
N ARG A 614 3.51 -0.85 -14.14
CA ARG A 614 3.52 0.57 -14.52
C ARG A 614 2.58 0.85 -15.68
N PHE A 615 1.90 1.98 -15.63
CA PHE A 615 1.12 2.46 -16.78
C PHE A 615 2.06 2.96 -17.88
N MET A 616 1.70 2.68 -19.12
CA MET A 616 2.32 3.31 -20.29
C MET A 616 2.05 4.81 -20.30
N HIS A 617 2.82 5.54 -21.11
CA HIS A 617 2.63 6.96 -21.31
C HIS A 617 1.23 7.27 -21.87
N ASP A 618 0.59 8.33 -21.38
CA ASP A 618 -0.80 8.70 -21.70
C ASP A 618 -1.07 8.91 -23.20
N LYS A 619 -0.04 9.15 -24.01
CA LYS A 619 -0.17 9.16 -25.48
C LYS A 619 -0.72 7.85 -26.08
N TYR A 620 -0.59 6.73 -25.36
CA TYR A 620 -1.13 5.42 -25.73
C TYR A 620 -2.53 5.17 -25.16
N ALA A 621 -3.14 6.16 -24.50
CA ALA A 621 -4.55 6.10 -24.15
C ALA A 621 -5.41 6.15 -25.41
N VAL A 622 -6.44 5.32 -25.47
CA VAL A 622 -7.37 5.26 -26.61
C VAL A 622 -8.68 5.99 -26.32
N THR A 623 -9.44 6.30 -27.36
CA THR A 623 -10.72 7.02 -27.18
C THR A 623 -11.74 6.24 -26.32
N ASP A 624 -11.70 4.90 -26.36
CA ASP A 624 -12.63 4.01 -25.62
C ASP A 624 -12.16 3.62 -24.20
N SER A 625 -10.89 3.84 -23.89
CA SER A 625 -10.29 3.63 -22.58
C SER A 625 -9.42 4.84 -22.36
N PRO A 626 -9.85 5.80 -21.53
CA PRO A 626 -9.26 7.13 -21.52
C PRO A 626 -7.83 7.11 -20.94
N GLU A 627 -7.28 5.93 -20.65
CA GLU A 627 -6.01 5.68 -19.99
C GLU A 627 -5.13 4.76 -20.80
N ALA A 628 -3.84 4.98 -20.69
CA ALA A 628 -2.86 4.12 -21.32
C ALA A 628 -2.85 2.74 -20.65
N PRO A 629 -2.46 1.68 -21.38
CA PRO A 629 -2.40 0.33 -20.84
C PRO A 629 -1.48 0.21 -19.60
N LEU A 630 -1.88 -0.64 -18.66
CA LEU A 630 -1.04 -1.09 -17.57
C LEU A 630 -0.15 -2.24 -18.04
N VAL A 631 1.17 -2.11 -17.87
CA VAL A 631 2.15 -3.15 -18.14
C VAL A 631 2.58 -3.81 -16.83
N VAL A 632 2.48 -5.14 -16.78
CA VAL A 632 2.91 -5.97 -15.65
C VAL A 632 4.01 -6.91 -16.15
N ALA A 633 5.22 -6.70 -15.65
CA ALA A 633 6.36 -7.55 -15.92
C ALA A 633 6.59 -8.53 -14.77
N THR A 634 6.82 -9.78 -15.12
CA THR A 634 7.23 -10.88 -14.24
C THR A 634 8.54 -11.47 -14.79
N PRO A 635 9.29 -12.30 -14.04
CA PRO A 635 10.55 -12.84 -14.56
C PRO A 635 10.41 -13.53 -15.92
N MET A 636 9.29 -14.21 -16.17
CA MET A 636 9.13 -15.02 -17.38
C MET A 636 8.32 -14.36 -18.49
N LYS A 637 7.53 -13.34 -18.17
CA LYS A 637 6.59 -12.74 -19.13
C LYS A 637 6.25 -11.29 -18.84
N VAL A 638 5.76 -10.62 -19.88
CA VAL A 638 5.14 -9.31 -19.76
C VAL A 638 3.70 -9.40 -20.22
N THR A 639 2.82 -8.74 -19.48
CA THR A 639 1.41 -8.64 -19.80
C THR A 639 0.97 -7.19 -19.86
N SER A 640 0.18 -6.84 -20.87
CA SER A 640 -0.46 -5.53 -20.96
C SER A 640 -1.97 -5.63 -20.73
N PHE A 641 -2.53 -4.61 -20.08
CA PHE A 641 -3.94 -4.51 -19.72
C PHE A 641 -4.50 -3.13 -20.08
N SER A 642 -5.44 -3.05 -21.01
CA SER A 642 -6.22 -1.81 -21.20
C SER A 642 -7.29 -1.71 -20.12
N ILE A 643 -7.30 -0.61 -19.36
CA ILE A 643 -8.33 -0.35 -18.35
C ILE A 643 -9.48 0.41 -19.02
N SER A 644 -10.47 -0.31 -19.55
CA SER A 644 -11.71 0.33 -20.02
C SER A 644 -12.41 1.03 -18.87
N SER A 645 -12.85 2.27 -19.08
CA SER A 645 -13.72 2.98 -18.14
C SER A 645 -15.19 2.68 -18.39
N ARG A 646 -15.54 1.71 -19.26
CA ARG A 646 -16.94 1.37 -19.51
C ARG A 646 -17.52 0.67 -18.28
N HIS A 647 -18.44 1.41 -17.65
CA HIS A 647 -19.40 1.08 -16.59
C HIS A 647 -19.04 1.51 -15.17
#